data_AF-A0A9P8BWJ9-F1
#
_entry.id   AF-A0A9P8BWJ9-F1
#
_cell.length_a   1.000
_cell.length_b   1.000
_cell.length_c   1.000
_cell.angle_alpha   90.00
_cell.angle_beta   90.00
_cell.angle_gamma   90.00
#
_symmetry.space_group_name_H-M   'P 1'
#
loop_
_entity.id
_entity.type
_entity.pdbx_description
1 polymer ?
#
loop_
_entity_poly.entity_id
_entity_poly.type
_entity_poly.pdbx_seq_one_letter_code
_entity_poly.pdbx_strand_id
1 'polypeptide(L)'
;MDVSATAFFRSGSLLELVVKIANVRSVDDLRRTSPPINWKKIEKTIKGLRFTVSHRERVKRSFKVFALTETAAKDTKFKLQPRGNGDPTAPEEEVETDLVTYFKKAYNINLNFPMLPCVQAGKNIILPIELCSVIDGQRYMKKLDERQTADMIKFTSQPPHARANNIKDGLKILKYDDNEYLKEFGMKVSNEMVQIKARVLPAPTVCYHAQSREASFVPRDGAWSLMNKKVTQGTTLGSWGIMVFGTERDCPLPQVNKFVRELIVSCTETGMTIPNKGPPVMYNNPHGDIESYLKNAWIQTGNAVKSQPQLLVCILPNTGVPLYAEIKRVTDTVLGVSSQCVQMKHTRDPKKQYCSNVCLKMNVKLGGVNQHLAPGMMPFLAKPTLVLGGDVSHPQPGDNSRPSIASLVGSMDNKAARYAATVRVQTARTETIADLGDMTVELLRTFYQNCGRKPERILFYRDGVSEGQFAEVLKTEVADLKAACQKLEAGYRPTITFVVVQKRHHTRFFPMRREEGDRIGNCLPGTVVDQEVVHPVEFNFYLQSHAGLLGTSRPAHYYVLYDDNRFSSDELQDLSYKLCHLYARCSRTVSYVPPAYYAHIVAARARFHARGERWSDTTSSESGAGEASSYLTVKPELMRDSKDARIQVANPVVDLDGDEMTRIIWQSIKEKLILPHVNVDIKYYDLGMEYREKTKDQVTIDAAQAILKYNVGIKCATITPDEQRVKEFNLSEMYRSPNGTIRNILNGTVFREPILLKSIPKIVPGWTKPIVIGRHAFGDQYKATDFVAEGPGRFEMTFTPKNGGEAKKWVVYDFDGAGVGMAMYNTDESIIGFAHSCFKMALTKDMPLYLSTKNTILKKYDGRFKDIFEDIYQKTYKKEFEDKKIWYEHRLIDDMVAQGLKSSGGFVWACKNYDGDVQSDIIAQGYGSLGLMTSVLVTPDGKTLESEAAHGTVTRHYREHQKGRETSTNPIASIFAWTRGLAHRARLDSNQELLKFSLDLEKACVDTVDVSGIMTKDLALAIHGSGLKREHYASTSEFMDAITLNFNKARGL
;
A
#
# COMPACT_ATOMS: atom_id res chain seq x y z
N MET A 1 11.44 12.21 -31.81
CA MET A 1 12.72 11.71 -31.26
C MET A 1 13.30 12.74 -30.29
N ASP A 2 13.99 12.32 -29.22
CA ASP A 2 14.69 13.22 -28.27
C ASP A 2 16.01 12.57 -27.81
N VAL A 3 16.97 13.39 -27.36
CA VAL A 3 18.24 12.91 -26.80
C VAL A 3 18.14 12.74 -25.28
N SER A 4 18.78 11.69 -24.76
CA SER A 4 18.84 11.40 -23.34
C SER A 4 20.23 10.89 -22.93
N ALA A 5 20.57 11.04 -21.65
CA ALA A 5 21.79 10.49 -21.08
C ALA A 5 21.46 9.73 -19.80
N THR A 6 22.21 8.66 -19.53
CA THR A 6 22.12 7.90 -18.28
C THR A 6 23.50 7.37 -17.90
N ALA A 7 23.69 7.01 -16.64
CA ALA A 7 24.96 6.51 -16.15
C ALA A 7 25.13 5.02 -16.44
N PHE A 8 26.32 4.62 -16.87
CA PHE A 8 26.73 3.24 -17.06
C PHE A 8 27.96 2.93 -16.21
N PHE A 9 28.11 1.68 -15.77
CA PHE A 9 29.38 1.22 -15.22
C PHE A 9 30.45 1.25 -16.32
N ARG A 10 31.66 1.68 -15.95
CA ARG A 10 32.81 1.58 -16.84
C ARG A 10 33.15 0.11 -17.06
N SER A 11 33.26 -0.30 -18.32
CA SER A 11 33.76 -1.61 -18.72
C SER A 11 35.28 -1.72 -18.56
N GLY A 12 35.81 -2.94 -18.52
CA GLY A 12 37.25 -3.19 -18.34
C GLY A 12 37.59 -3.78 -16.97
N SER A 13 38.76 -3.45 -16.40
CA SER A 13 39.24 -4.07 -15.16
C SER A 13 38.34 -3.76 -13.96
N LEU A 14 37.88 -4.79 -13.23
CA LEU A 14 37.13 -4.60 -11.98
C LEU A 14 38.00 -3.91 -10.92
N LEU A 15 39.31 -4.16 -10.93
CA LEU A 15 40.26 -3.56 -10.01
C LEU A 15 40.34 -2.04 -10.20
N GLU A 16 40.35 -1.56 -11.44
CA GLU A 16 40.28 -0.12 -11.74
C GLU A 16 38.94 0.51 -11.32
N LEU A 17 37.84 -0.23 -11.45
CA LEU A 17 36.54 0.24 -10.97
C LEU A 17 36.53 0.38 -9.45
N VAL A 18 37.13 -0.58 -8.73
CA VAL A 18 37.30 -0.53 -7.27
C VAL A 18 38.11 0.68 -6.85
N VAL A 19 39.22 1.00 -7.54
CA VAL A 19 40.03 2.22 -7.30
C VAL A 19 39.16 3.47 -7.31
N LYS A 20 38.29 3.61 -8.33
CA LYS A 20 37.40 4.77 -8.45
C LYS A 20 36.33 4.83 -7.35
N ILE A 21 35.74 3.69 -6.98
CA ILE A 21 34.71 3.62 -5.93
C ILE A 21 35.32 3.90 -4.54
N ALA A 22 36.54 3.42 -4.30
CA ALA A 22 37.31 3.64 -3.07
C ALA A 22 37.88 5.06 -3.00
N ASN A 23 37.86 5.82 -4.10
CA ASN A 23 38.46 7.15 -4.21
C ASN A 23 39.97 7.15 -3.91
N VAL A 24 40.67 6.12 -4.39
CA VAL A 24 42.15 6.00 -4.32
C VAL A 24 42.77 6.34 -5.68
N ARG A 25 44.04 6.73 -5.70
CA ARG A 25 44.68 7.31 -6.90
C ARG A 25 45.11 6.26 -7.91
N SER A 26 45.59 5.13 -7.43
CA SER A 26 46.14 4.05 -8.25
C SER A 26 45.73 2.68 -7.73
N VAL A 27 45.91 1.66 -8.56
CA VAL A 27 45.72 0.26 -8.17
C VAL A 27 46.71 -0.14 -7.07
N ASP A 28 47.94 0.37 -7.10
CA ASP A 28 48.96 0.07 -6.08
C ASP A 28 48.59 0.61 -4.70
N ASP A 29 47.82 1.69 -4.63
CA ASP A 29 47.33 2.24 -3.36
C ASP A 29 46.32 1.29 -2.67
N LEU A 30 45.75 0.31 -3.38
CA LEU A 30 44.92 -0.74 -2.76
C LEU A 30 45.74 -1.67 -1.84
N ARG A 31 47.08 -1.66 -1.95
CA ARG A 31 47.98 -2.39 -1.06
C ARG A 31 48.15 -1.70 0.30
N ARG A 32 47.75 -0.44 0.43
CA ARG A 32 47.94 0.40 1.62
C ARG A 32 46.67 0.42 2.48
N THR A 33 46.83 0.43 3.80
CA THR A 33 45.74 0.29 4.79
C THR A 33 45.22 1.62 5.36
N SER A 34 45.80 2.77 4.97
CA SER A 34 45.43 4.08 5.52
C SER A 34 45.07 5.10 4.43
N PRO A 35 43.86 5.71 4.48
CA PRO A 35 42.73 5.34 5.34
C PRO A 35 42.17 3.95 4.97
N PRO A 36 41.55 3.22 5.92
CA PRO A 36 41.04 1.88 5.68
C PRO A 36 39.95 1.88 4.59
N ILE A 37 40.10 1.00 3.61
CA ILE A 37 39.15 0.84 2.51
C ILE A 37 37.85 0.25 3.04
N ASN A 38 36.73 0.93 2.77
CA ASN A 38 35.40 0.44 3.15
C ASN A 38 34.88 -0.58 2.12
N TRP A 39 35.26 -1.85 2.29
CA TRP A 39 34.86 -2.95 1.41
C TRP A 39 33.34 -3.20 1.39
N LYS A 40 32.63 -2.95 2.49
CA LYS A 40 31.16 -3.04 2.53
C LYS A 40 30.51 -2.04 1.57
N LYS A 41 31.03 -0.81 1.48
CA LYS A 41 30.56 0.20 0.51
C LYS A 41 30.83 -0.24 -0.93
N ILE A 42 32.01 -0.82 -1.19
CA ILE A 42 32.39 -1.31 -2.52
C ILE A 42 31.48 -2.46 -2.93
N GLU A 43 31.34 -3.49 -2.09
CA GLU A 43 30.42 -4.62 -2.33
C GLU A 43 29.02 -4.11 -2.63
N LYS A 44 28.48 -3.24 -1.77
CA LYS A 44 27.16 -2.65 -1.99
C LYS A 44 27.09 -2.02 -3.37
N THR A 45 28.12 -1.32 -3.83
CA THR A 45 28.13 -0.65 -5.14
C THR A 45 28.17 -1.62 -6.32
N ILE A 46 29.01 -2.66 -6.27
CA ILE A 46 29.22 -3.60 -7.39
C ILE A 46 28.30 -4.83 -7.36
N LYS A 47 27.51 -5.02 -6.29
CA LYS A 47 26.59 -6.15 -6.18
C LYS A 47 25.63 -6.20 -7.37
N GLY A 48 25.59 -7.37 -8.01
CA GLY A 48 24.80 -7.63 -9.21
C GLY A 48 25.43 -7.21 -10.54
N LEU A 49 26.64 -6.64 -10.53
CA LEU A 49 27.41 -6.32 -11.73
C LEU A 49 27.85 -7.60 -12.44
N ARG A 50 27.76 -7.64 -13.78
CA ARG A 50 28.25 -8.76 -14.58
C ARG A 50 29.70 -8.56 -14.99
N PHE A 51 30.47 -9.63 -14.97
CA PHE A 51 31.88 -9.62 -15.32
C PHE A 51 32.28 -10.92 -16.03
N THR A 52 33.42 -10.91 -16.69
CA THR A 52 34.10 -12.07 -17.26
C THR A 52 35.43 -12.27 -16.56
N VAL A 53 36.04 -13.44 -16.74
CA VAL A 53 37.33 -13.75 -16.12
C VAL A 53 38.43 -13.86 -17.17
N SER A 54 39.61 -13.36 -16.86
CA SER A 54 40.76 -13.38 -17.79
C SER A 54 41.51 -14.71 -17.84
N HIS A 55 41.45 -15.52 -16.78
CA HIS A 55 42.22 -16.77 -16.67
C HIS A 55 41.69 -17.96 -17.51
N ARG A 56 40.58 -17.79 -18.24
CA ARG A 56 39.97 -18.85 -19.07
C ARG A 56 39.75 -18.36 -20.51
N GLU A 57 40.72 -18.60 -21.38
CA GLU A 57 40.73 -18.07 -22.75
C GLU A 57 39.71 -18.74 -23.69
N ARG A 58 39.36 -20.02 -23.44
CA ARG A 58 38.48 -20.81 -24.34
C ARG A 58 36.97 -20.69 -24.07
N VAL A 59 36.56 -20.17 -22.91
CA VAL A 59 35.14 -20.05 -22.53
C VAL A 59 34.88 -18.70 -21.87
N LYS A 60 34.36 -17.74 -22.64
CA LYS A 60 33.94 -16.42 -22.13
C LYS A 60 32.60 -16.51 -21.40
N ARG A 61 32.57 -17.19 -20.26
CA ARG A 61 31.39 -17.27 -19.40
C ARG A 61 31.25 -15.96 -18.61
N SER A 62 30.05 -15.37 -18.64
CA SER A 62 29.71 -14.21 -17.82
C SER A 62 29.26 -14.65 -16.42
N PHE A 63 29.76 -13.98 -15.39
CA PHE A 63 29.39 -14.15 -13.98
C PHE A 63 28.72 -12.88 -13.46
N LYS A 64 28.07 -12.98 -12.29
CA LYS A 64 27.42 -11.86 -11.60
C LYS A 64 27.98 -11.77 -10.18
N VAL A 65 28.35 -10.56 -9.74
CA VAL A 65 28.83 -10.34 -8.37
C VAL A 65 27.70 -10.61 -7.38
N PHE A 66 27.87 -11.59 -6.50
CA PHE A 66 26.95 -11.91 -5.42
C PHE A 66 27.34 -11.19 -4.12
N ALA A 67 28.61 -11.31 -3.73
CA ALA A 67 29.21 -10.70 -2.54
C ALA A 67 30.73 -10.54 -2.70
N LEU A 68 31.38 -9.88 -1.75
CA LEU A 68 32.83 -9.98 -1.54
C LEU A 68 33.13 -10.90 -0.36
N THR A 69 34.25 -11.62 -0.39
CA THR A 69 34.67 -12.44 0.76
C THR A 69 35.05 -11.55 1.95
N GLU A 70 34.80 -12.04 3.17
CA GLU A 70 35.23 -11.36 4.40
C GLU A 70 36.75 -11.45 4.61
N THR A 71 37.36 -12.50 4.09
CA THR A 71 38.80 -12.78 4.13
C THR A 71 39.49 -12.33 2.84
N ALA A 72 40.81 -12.08 2.93
CA ALA A 72 41.65 -11.82 1.77
C ALA A 72 41.86 -13.10 0.94
N ALA A 73 42.24 -12.96 -0.33
CA ALA A 73 42.50 -14.09 -1.22
C ALA A 73 43.55 -15.07 -0.64
N LYS A 74 44.59 -14.56 0.02
CA LYS A 74 45.61 -15.38 0.72
C LYS A 74 45.08 -16.19 1.91
N ASP A 75 44.00 -15.72 2.53
CA ASP A 75 43.42 -16.32 3.73
C ASP A 75 42.14 -17.12 3.38
N THR A 76 41.76 -17.18 2.10
CA THR A 76 40.56 -17.88 1.62
C THR A 76 40.88 -19.32 1.25
N LYS A 77 40.29 -20.27 1.98
CA LYS A 77 40.39 -21.70 1.72
C LYS A 77 39.09 -22.26 1.14
N PHE A 78 39.21 -23.33 0.36
CA PHE A 78 38.07 -24.07 -0.17
C PHE A 78 38.43 -25.54 -0.40
N LYS A 79 37.39 -26.39 -0.47
CA LYS A 79 37.53 -27.82 -0.70
C LYS A 79 37.37 -28.13 -2.17
N LEU A 80 38.34 -28.84 -2.75
CA LEU A 80 38.26 -29.39 -4.09
C LEU A 80 37.55 -30.75 -4.01
N GLN A 81 36.44 -30.90 -4.74
CA GLN A 81 35.74 -32.18 -4.79
C GLN A 81 36.54 -33.23 -5.58
N PRO A 82 36.44 -34.52 -5.18
CA PRO A 82 37.10 -35.62 -5.88
C PRO A 82 36.50 -35.84 -7.27
N ARG A 83 37.24 -36.52 -8.14
CA ARG A 83 36.88 -36.83 -9.54
C ARG A 83 35.41 -37.25 -9.72
N GLY A 84 34.64 -36.42 -10.43
CA GLY A 84 33.47 -36.86 -11.21
C GLY A 84 33.87 -37.02 -12.68
N ASN A 85 33.19 -37.90 -13.43
CA ASN A 85 33.46 -38.21 -14.84
C ASN A 85 33.59 -36.94 -15.71
N GLY A 86 34.81 -36.44 -15.93
CA GLY A 86 35.07 -35.37 -16.89
C GLY A 86 36.27 -34.43 -16.68
N ASP A 87 36.89 -34.34 -15.48
CA ASP A 87 38.07 -33.46 -15.28
C ASP A 87 39.33 -34.26 -14.86
N PRO A 88 40.31 -34.45 -15.75
CA PRO A 88 41.53 -35.22 -15.45
C PRO A 88 42.47 -34.53 -14.45
N THR A 89 42.22 -33.26 -14.09
CA THR A 89 43.08 -32.45 -13.21
C THR A 89 42.61 -32.35 -11.75
N ALA A 90 41.47 -32.95 -11.40
CA ALA A 90 40.93 -32.96 -10.04
C ALA A 90 41.57 -34.05 -9.14
N PRO A 91 41.73 -33.81 -7.82
CA PRO A 91 42.33 -34.77 -6.89
C PRO A 91 41.47 -36.04 -6.69
N GLU A 92 42.11 -37.14 -6.26
CA GLU A 92 41.45 -38.44 -6.00
C GLU A 92 40.57 -38.42 -4.75
N GLU A 93 40.89 -37.57 -3.77
CA GLU A 93 40.13 -37.34 -2.54
C GLU A 93 39.77 -35.85 -2.37
N GLU A 94 38.87 -35.52 -1.44
CA GLU A 94 38.54 -34.13 -1.12
C GLU A 94 39.75 -33.44 -0.46
N VAL A 95 40.40 -32.52 -1.18
CA VAL A 95 41.58 -31.79 -0.69
C VAL A 95 41.21 -30.34 -0.38
N GLU A 96 41.52 -29.88 0.84
CA GLU A 96 41.44 -28.47 1.19
C GLU A 96 42.68 -27.72 0.65
N THR A 97 42.46 -26.64 -0.10
CA THR A 97 43.54 -25.79 -0.62
C THR A 97 43.19 -24.31 -0.46
N ASP A 98 44.21 -23.45 -0.41
CA ASP A 98 44.02 -22.01 -0.43
C ASP A 98 43.96 -21.48 -1.88
N LEU A 99 43.30 -20.34 -2.04
CA LEU A 99 43.03 -19.75 -3.34
C LEU A 99 44.29 -19.35 -4.11
N VAL A 100 45.33 -18.85 -3.42
CA VAL A 100 46.60 -18.45 -4.05
C VAL A 100 47.32 -19.68 -4.61
N THR A 101 47.43 -20.73 -3.80
CA THR A 101 48.05 -22.01 -4.19
C THR A 101 47.30 -22.65 -5.35
N TYR A 102 45.96 -22.63 -5.34
CA TYR A 102 45.15 -23.17 -6.42
C TYR A 102 45.42 -22.46 -7.75
N PHE A 103 45.34 -21.12 -7.79
CA PHE A 103 45.57 -20.38 -9.04
C PHE A 103 47.01 -20.53 -9.56
N LYS A 104 47.99 -20.70 -8.65
CA LYS A 104 49.37 -21.00 -9.02
C LYS A 104 49.52 -22.41 -9.61
N LYS A 105 48.91 -23.43 -9.01
CA LYS A 105 49.04 -24.83 -9.48
C LYS A 105 48.20 -25.11 -10.73
N ALA A 106 46.94 -24.68 -10.76
CA ALA A 106 46.00 -25.02 -11.82
C ALA A 106 46.12 -24.15 -13.07
N TYR A 107 46.51 -22.88 -12.93
CA TYR A 107 46.57 -21.92 -14.04
C TYR A 107 47.94 -21.24 -14.21
N ASN A 108 48.94 -21.57 -13.38
CA ASN A 108 50.25 -20.90 -13.34
C ASN A 108 50.17 -19.37 -13.14
N ILE A 109 49.18 -18.89 -12.39
CA ILE A 109 48.98 -17.46 -12.12
C ILE A 109 49.49 -17.11 -10.72
N ASN A 110 50.41 -16.13 -10.65
CA ASN A 110 50.79 -15.48 -9.39
C ASN A 110 49.87 -14.28 -9.17
N LEU A 111 49.10 -14.29 -8.08
CA LEU A 111 48.22 -13.18 -7.71
C LEU A 111 49.06 -11.98 -7.22
N ASN A 112 48.87 -10.80 -7.83
CA ASN A 112 49.58 -9.58 -7.46
C ASN A 112 48.93 -8.85 -6.29
N PHE A 113 47.65 -9.15 -6.02
CA PHE A 113 46.87 -8.52 -4.96
C PHE A 113 46.25 -9.55 -3.99
N PRO A 114 47.05 -10.45 -3.40
CA PRO A 114 46.54 -11.53 -2.56
C PRO A 114 45.95 -11.04 -1.23
N MET A 115 46.21 -9.79 -0.85
CA MET A 115 45.67 -9.12 0.34
C MET A 115 44.23 -8.59 0.16
N LEU A 116 43.70 -8.58 -1.07
CA LEU A 116 42.34 -8.09 -1.35
C LEU A 116 41.30 -9.19 -1.17
N PRO A 117 40.04 -8.85 -0.87
CA PRO A 117 38.95 -9.82 -0.90
C PRO A 117 38.70 -10.33 -2.32
N CYS A 118 38.01 -11.46 -2.42
CA CYS A 118 37.60 -12.07 -3.68
C CYS A 118 36.14 -11.76 -4.01
N VAL A 119 35.80 -11.82 -5.29
CA VAL A 119 34.43 -11.79 -5.78
C VAL A 119 33.79 -13.17 -5.61
N GLN A 120 32.67 -13.23 -4.91
CA GLN A 120 31.83 -14.41 -4.88
C GLN A 120 30.77 -14.31 -5.99
N ALA A 121 30.68 -15.31 -6.87
CA ALA A 121 29.73 -15.37 -8.00
C ALA A 121 28.63 -16.43 -7.83
N GLY A 122 28.52 -17.02 -6.63
CA GLY A 122 27.58 -18.08 -6.25
C GLY A 122 28.06 -18.78 -4.97
N LYS A 123 27.35 -19.81 -4.48
CA LYS A 123 27.72 -20.50 -3.23
C LYS A 123 29.16 -21.05 -3.25
N ASN A 124 29.63 -21.56 -4.38
CA ASN A 124 30.91 -22.26 -4.50
C ASN A 124 31.87 -21.64 -5.55
N ILE A 125 31.67 -20.38 -5.96
CA ILE A 125 32.51 -19.73 -6.99
C ILE A 125 33.15 -18.48 -6.39
N ILE A 126 34.46 -18.55 -6.14
CA ILE A 126 35.27 -17.47 -5.55
C ILE A 126 36.38 -17.10 -6.54
N LEU A 127 36.47 -15.83 -6.90
CA LEU A 127 37.34 -15.32 -7.95
C LEU A 127 38.12 -14.09 -7.48
N PRO A 128 39.46 -14.04 -7.64
CA PRO A 128 40.24 -12.83 -7.32
C PRO A 128 39.75 -11.62 -8.11
N ILE A 129 39.65 -10.45 -7.46
CA ILE A 129 39.21 -9.19 -8.11
C ILE A 129 40.11 -8.85 -9.31
N GLU A 130 41.42 -9.10 -9.22
CA GLU A 130 42.38 -8.80 -10.28
C GLU A 130 42.19 -9.61 -11.58
N LEU A 131 41.42 -10.71 -11.51
CA LEU A 131 41.09 -11.55 -12.67
C LEU A 131 39.71 -11.26 -13.27
N CYS A 132 38.97 -10.28 -12.72
CA CYS A 132 37.61 -9.97 -13.12
C CYS A 132 37.56 -8.73 -14.03
N SER A 133 36.83 -8.82 -15.15
CA SER A 133 36.61 -7.71 -16.08
C SER A 133 35.12 -7.42 -16.31
N VAL A 134 34.69 -6.20 -16.02
CA VAL A 134 33.32 -5.70 -16.14
C VAL A 134 32.88 -5.66 -17.59
N ILE A 135 31.71 -6.27 -17.88
CA ILE A 135 31.09 -6.29 -19.21
C ILE A 135 30.55 -4.90 -19.57
N ASP A 136 30.64 -4.55 -20.85
CA ASP A 136 30.15 -3.27 -21.36
C ASP A 136 28.61 -3.13 -21.39
N GLY A 137 28.13 -1.88 -21.46
CA GLY A 137 26.70 -1.57 -21.60
C GLY A 137 25.85 -1.80 -20.35
N GLN A 138 26.45 -1.91 -19.16
CA GLN A 138 25.71 -2.13 -17.92
C GLN A 138 25.27 -0.83 -17.25
N ARG A 139 23.97 -0.53 -17.30
CA ARG A 139 23.40 0.69 -16.72
C ARG A 139 23.58 0.74 -15.20
N TYR A 140 23.98 1.90 -14.69
CA TYR A 140 24.08 2.17 -13.26
C TYR A 140 22.69 2.52 -12.71
N MET A 141 22.08 1.59 -11.97
CA MET A 141 20.70 1.71 -11.50
C MET A 141 20.55 2.43 -10.15
N LYS A 142 21.65 2.77 -9.47
CA LYS A 142 21.62 3.42 -8.16
C LYS A 142 21.62 4.93 -8.30
N LYS A 143 21.16 5.62 -7.24
CA LYS A 143 21.22 7.09 -7.17
C LYS A 143 22.67 7.56 -7.25
N LEU A 144 22.91 8.57 -8.08
CA LEU A 144 24.18 9.27 -8.15
C LEU A 144 24.39 10.08 -6.87
N ASP A 145 25.63 10.20 -6.40
CA ASP A 145 25.94 11.10 -5.29
C ASP A 145 25.80 12.59 -5.70
N GLU A 146 25.92 13.53 -4.76
CA GLU A 146 25.74 14.96 -5.04
C GLU A 146 26.68 15.47 -6.13
N ARG A 147 27.94 15.00 -6.15
CA ARG A 147 28.95 15.41 -7.13
C ARG A 147 28.64 14.82 -8.51
N GLN A 148 28.37 13.52 -8.57
CA GLN A 148 27.99 12.82 -9.79
C GLN A 148 26.68 13.38 -10.38
N THR A 149 25.72 13.76 -9.52
CA THR A 149 24.48 14.41 -9.95
C THR A 149 24.76 15.78 -10.53
N ALA A 150 25.61 16.60 -9.88
CA ALA A 150 26.02 17.90 -10.41
C ALA A 150 26.74 17.77 -11.76
N ASP A 151 27.64 16.78 -11.88
CA ASP A 151 28.36 16.49 -13.13
C ASP A 151 27.41 16.02 -14.23
N MET A 152 26.44 15.13 -13.91
CA MET A 152 25.40 14.69 -14.84
C MET A 152 24.52 15.86 -15.30
N ILE A 153 24.11 16.75 -14.38
CA ILE A 153 23.35 17.96 -14.73
C ILE A 153 24.19 18.85 -15.65
N LYS A 154 25.45 19.10 -15.32
CA LYS A 154 26.36 19.91 -16.14
C LYS A 154 26.54 19.32 -17.54
N PHE A 155 26.68 18.00 -17.64
CA PHE A 155 26.82 17.28 -18.91
C PHE A 155 25.54 17.33 -19.76
N THR A 156 24.37 17.19 -19.13
CA THR A 156 23.08 17.11 -19.84
C THR A 156 22.42 18.46 -20.10
N SER A 157 22.87 19.53 -19.43
CA SER A 157 22.33 20.89 -19.58
C SER A 157 22.80 21.55 -20.88
N GLN A 158 22.17 21.14 -21.98
CA GLN A 158 22.49 21.66 -23.31
C GLN A 158 21.56 22.83 -23.70
N PRO A 159 22.10 23.93 -24.23
CA PRO A 159 21.28 25.00 -24.77
C PRO A 159 20.44 24.49 -25.95
N PRO A 160 19.31 25.14 -26.27
CA PRO A 160 18.33 24.61 -27.22
C PRO A 160 18.89 24.33 -28.61
N HIS A 161 19.71 25.22 -29.16
CA HIS A 161 20.37 25.02 -30.46
C HIS A 161 21.28 23.78 -30.48
N ALA A 162 22.07 23.56 -29.43
CA ALA A 162 22.98 22.42 -29.34
C ALA A 162 22.19 21.11 -29.21
N ARG A 163 21.10 21.12 -28.44
CA ARG A 163 20.21 19.96 -28.34
C ARG A 163 19.52 19.66 -29.67
N ALA A 164 19.04 20.68 -30.38
CA ALA A 164 18.41 20.52 -31.69
C ALA A 164 19.39 19.90 -32.70
N ASN A 165 20.63 20.37 -32.73
CA ASN A 165 21.69 19.79 -33.56
C ASN A 165 21.97 18.32 -33.19
N ASN A 166 22.07 18.00 -31.90
CA ASN A 166 22.28 16.62 -31.44
C ASN A 166 21.12 15.69 -31.83
N ILE A 167 19.88 16.18 -31.80
CA ILE A 167 18.72 15.42 -32.29
C ILE A 167 18.86 15.19 -33.80
N LYS A 168 19.20 16.23 -34.58
CA LYS A 168 19.39 16.10 -36.03
C LYS A 168 20.53 15.15 -36.40
N ASP A 169 21.65 15.20 -35.68
CA ASP A 169 22.77 14.29 -35.89
C ASP A 169 22.43 12.85 -35.46
N GLY A 170 21.58 12.67 -34.45
CA GLY A 170 21.06 11.36 -34.08
C GLY A 170 20.30 10.65 -35.21
N LEU A 171 19.58 11.39 -36.06
CA LEU A 171 18.89 10.81 -37.22
C LEU A 171 19.87 10.20 -38.23
N LYS A 172 21.03 10.83 -38.42
CA LYS A 172 22.10 10.32 -39.29
C LYS A 172 22.69 9.00 -38.77
N ILE A 173 22.72 8.82 -37.45
CA ILE A 173 23.21 7.59 -36.82
C ILE A 173 22.21 6.44 -37.01
N LEU A 174 20.91 6.74 -36.91
CA LEU A 174 19.84 5.74 -36.99
C LEU A 174 19.59 5.21 -38.41
N LYS A 175 19.97 5.97 -39.44
CA LYS A 175 19.89 5.58 -40.86
C LYS A 175 18.54 4.94 -41.24
N TYR A 176 17.44 5.62 -40.91
CA TYR A 176 16.09 5.09 -41.19
C TYR A 176 15.85 4.79 -42.67
N ASP A 177 16.47 5.54 -43.58
CA ASP A 177 16.39 5.30 -45.02
C ASP A 177 17.05 3.97 -45.46
N ASP A 178 17.94 3.41 -44.65
CA ASP A 178 18.59 2.11 -44.90
C ASP A 178 17.88 0.96 -44.16
N ASN A 179 16.85 1.24 -43.37
CA ASN A 179 16.16 0.23 -42.58
C ASN A 179 15.27 -0.67 -43.46
N GLU A 180 15.60 -1.97 -43.53
CA GLU A 180 14.91 -2.96 -44.38
C GLU A 180 13.41 -3.08 -44.04
N TYR A 181 13.06 -3.04 -42.75
CA TYR A 181 11.67 -3.13 -42.30
C TYR A 181 10.86 -1.90 -42.70
N LEU A 182 11.40 -0.67 -42.57
CA LEU A 182 10.67 0.53 -43.00
C LEU A 182 10.39 0.51 -44.50
N LYS A 183 11.33 0.00 -45.31
CA LYS A 183 11.15 -0.17 -46.75
C LYS A 183 10.06 -1.17 -47.09
N GLU A 184 10.03 -2.31 -46.39
CA GLU A 184 9.01 -3.35 -46.56
C GLU A 184 7.60 -2.81 -46.30
N PHE A 185 7.44 -1.95 -45.28
CA PHE A 185 6.17 -1.29 -44.95
C PHE A 185 5.88 -0.03 -45.78
N GLY A 186 6.73 0.33 -46.75
CA GLY A 186 6.56 1.53 -47.57
C GLY A 186 6.65 2.85 -46.80
N MET A 187 7.24 2.84 -45.60
CA MET A 187 7.34 4.00 -44.72
C MET A 187 8.61 4.81 -44.99
N LYS A 188 8.48 6.14 -44.94
CA LYS A 188 9.61 7.08 -45.01
C LYS A 188 9.56 8.03 -43.83
N VAL A 189 10.72 8.30 -43.22
CA VAL A 189 10.85 9.21 -42.07
C VAL A 189 11.64 10.43 -42.51
N SER A 190 11.08 11.63 -42.34
CA SER A 190 11.80 12.87 -42.65
C SER A 190 12.99 13.10 -41.72
N ASN A 191 14.09 13.61 -42.26
CA ASN A 191 15.28 14.03 -41.50
C ASN A 191 15.18 15.47 -40.95
N GLU A 192 14.09 16.17 -41.25
CA GLU A 192 13.84 17.54 -40.78
C GLU A 192 12.82 17.56 -39.63
N MET A 193 13.02 18.50 -38.70
CA MET A 193 12.05 18.75 -37.63
C MET A 193 10.78 19.38 -38.23
N VAL A 194 9.63 19.00 -37.68
CA VAL A 194 8.34 19.62 -38.04
C VAL A 194 8.39 21.10 -37.68
N GLN A 195 8.06 21.96 -38.65
CA GLN A 195 7.89 23.39 -38.43
C GLN A 195 6.43 23.65 -38.12
N ILE A 196 6.16 24.30 -37.00
CA ILE A 196 4.81 24.54 -36.50
C ILE A 196 4.60 26.03 -36.23
N LYS A 197 3.36 26.49 -36.35
CA LYS A 197 2.99 27.83 -35.91
C LYS A 197 2.66 27.81 -34.43
N ALA A 198 3.29 28.69 -33.65
CA ALA A 198 3.04 28.84 -32.23
C ALA A 198 2.55 30.26 -31.91
N ARG A 199 1.84 30.43 -30.80
CA ARG A 199 1.39 31.73 -30.29
C ARG A 199 2.11 32.04 -28.99
N VAL A 200 2.36 33.32 -28.71
CA VAL A 200 2.93 33.75 -27.41
C VAL A 200 1.86 34.54 -26.67
N LEU A 201 1.34 33.97 -25.59
CA LEU A 201 0.34 34.61 -24.75
C LEU A 201 0.93 35.82 -24.02
N PRO A 202 0.17 36.92 -23.88
CA PRO A 202 0.63 38.10 -23.13
C PRO A 202 0.74 37.78 -21.64
N ALA A 203 1.82 38.26 -21.01
CA ALA A 203 1.96 38.16 -19.55
C ALA A 203 0.90 39.01 -18.83
N PRO A 204 0.31 38.54 -17.73
CA PRO A 204 -0.68 39.31 -16.97
C PRO A 204 -0.02 40.43 -16.17
N THR A 205 -0.83 41.43 -15.81
CA THR A 205 -0.45 42.44 -14.83
C THR A 205 -0.46 41.83 -13.42
N VAL A 206 0.72 41.79 -12.78
CA VAL A 206 0.92 41.31 -11.41
C VAL A 206 0.85 42.48 -10.44
N CYS A 207 0.06 42.32 -9.39
CA CYS A 207 -0.18 43.32 -8.36
C CYS A 207 0.41 42.91 -7.00
N TYR A 208 1.07 43.87 -6.37
CA TYR A 208 1.53 43.88 -4.99
C TYR A 208 0.75 44.93 -4.18
N HIS A 209 1.13 45.16 -2.92
CA HIS A 209 0.46 46.16 -2.09
C HIS A 209 0.60 47.57 -2.66
N ALA A 210 -0.43 48.41 -2.51
CA ALA A 210 -0.48 49.77 -3.07
C ALA A 210 0.65 50.70 -2.57
N GLN A 211 1.20 50.44 -1.38
CA GLN A 211 2.36 51.18 -0.86
C GLN A 211 3.71 50.77 -1.47
N SER A 212 3.72 49.80 -2.38
CA SER A 212 4.94 49.45 -3.13
C SER A 212 5.29 50.59 -4.08
N ARG A 213 6.58 50.84 -4.31
CA ARG A 213 6.99 51.85 -5.32
C ARG A 213 6.55 51.46 -6.73
N GLU A 214 6.48 50.16 -6.98
CA GLU A 214 5.93 49.56 -8.20
C GLU A 214 4.89 48.52 -7.79
N ALA A 215 3.65 48.99 -7.56
CA ALA A 215 2.56 48.17 -7.05
C ALA A 215 1.91 47.27 -8.13
N SER A 216 2.03 47.64 -9.40
CA SER A 216 1.45 46.91 -10.52
C SER A 216 2.37 46.99 -11.73
N PHE A 217 2.64 45.86 -12.39
CA PHE A 217 3.54 45.79 -13.53
C PHE A 217 3.26 44.53 -14.36
N VAL A 218 3.71 44.51 -15.62
CA VAL A 218 3.70 43.32 -16.48
C VAL A 218 5.09 42.68 -16.42
N PRO A 219 5.22 41.40 -15.97
CA PRO A 219 6.50 40.70 -15.95
C PRO A 219 7.16 40.64 -17.33
N ARG A 220 8.49 40.73 -17.35
CA ARG A 220 9.30 40.54 -18.57
C ARG A 220 10.07 39.23 -18.44
N ASP A 221 10.14 38.47 -19.54
CA ASP A 221 10.87 37.20 -19.60
C ASP A 221 10.53 36.22 -18.45
N GLY A 222 9.27 36.20 -18.00
CA GLY A 222 8.79 35.30 -16.96
C GLY A 222 9.42 35.51 -15.57
N ALA A 223 10.01 36.68 -15.30
CA ALA A 223 10.62 37.01 -14.01
C ALA A 223 10.41 38.47 -13.61
N TRP A 224 10.43 38.75 -12.31
CA TRP A 224 10.40 40.11 -11.79
C TRP A 224 11.20 40.25 -10.49
N SER A 225 11.55 41.50 -10.17
CA SER A 225 12.30 41.84 -8.96
C SER A 225 11.36 42.14 -7.80
N LEU A 226 11.69 41.62 -6.61
CA LEU A 226 11.02 41.94 -5.34
C LEU A 226 11.46 43.28 -4.75
N MET A 227 12.47 43.92 -5.32
CA MET A 227 12.96 45.21 -4.84
C MET A 227 11.83 46.25 -4.86
N ASN A 228 11.69 46.97 -3.75
CA ASN A 228 10.68 48.01 -3.53
C ASN A 228 9.21 47.54 -3.59
N LYS A 229 8.96 46.24 -3.41
CA LYS A 229 7.61 45.66 -3.39
C LYS A 229 7.26 45.12 -2.01
N LYS A 230 6.04 45.42 -1.58
CA LYS A 230 5.42 44.90 -0.36
C LYS A 230 4.36 43.87 -0.73
N VAL A 231 4.35 42.73 -0.04
CA VAL A 231 3.36 41.67 -0.20
C VAL A 231 1.94 42.22 -0.06
N THR A 232 1.01 41.70 -0.85
CA THR A 232 -0.39 42.16 -0.90
C THR A 232 -1.04 42.15 0.49
N GLN A 233 -0.82 41.09 1.26
CA GLN A 233 -1.29 40.94 2.64
C GLN A 233 -0.14 40.39 3.47
N GLY A 234 0.48 41.26 4.27
CA GLY A 234 1.55 40.90 5.19
C GLY A 234 1.00 40.42 6.53
N THR A 235 1.59 39.36 7.08
CA THR A 235 1.21 38.81 8.39
C THR A 235 2.03 39.41 9.53
N THR A 236 1.48 39.38 10.74
CA THR A 236 2.20 39.72 11.97
C THR A 236 2.85 38.47 12.59
N LEU A 237 4.17 38.52 12.79
CA LEU A 237 4.97 37.48 13.44
C LEU A 237 5.45 37.97 14.82
N GLY A 238 4.67 37.68 15.86
CA GLY A 238 4.96 38.04 17.25
C GLY A 238 5.66 36.94 18.06
N SER A 239 5.24 35.69 17.90
CA SER A 239 5.81 34.54 18.64
C SER A 239 6.60 33.63 17.71
N TRP A 240 7.93 33.69 17.78
CA TRP A 240 8.82 32.90 16.92
C TRP A 240 10.20 32.68 17.55
N GLY A 241 10.86 31.60 17.16
CA GLY A 241 12.13 31.15 17.73
C GLY A 241 13.14 30.67 16.68
N ILE A 242 14.43 30.69 17.04
CA ILE A 242 15.53 30.22 16.21
C ILE A 242 16.14 28.96 16.81
N MET A 243 16.23 27.91 16.01
CA MET A 243 16.91 26.67 16.36
C MET A 243 18.13 26.47 15.47
N VAL A 244 19.30 26.36 16.06
CA VAL A 244 20.55 26.08 15.36
C VAL A 244 20.93 24.62 15.61
N PHE A 245 20.96 23.81 14.55
CA PHE A 245 21.42 22.42 14.65
C PHE A 245 22.92 22.36 14.35
N GLY A 246 23.72 22.64 15.37
CA GLY A 246 25.18 22.75 15.31
C GLY A 246 25.72 23.34 16.61
N THR A 247 27.02 23.55 16.68
CA THR A 247 27.66 24.18 17.85
C THR A 247 27.85 25.67 17.64
N GLU A 248 28.05 26.42 18.73
CA GLU A 248 28.46 27.84 18.65
C GLU A 248 29.80 28.04 17.93
N ARG A 249 30.63 26.99 17.85
CA ARG A 249 31.87 27.03 17.06
C ARG A 249 31.58 27.01 15.56
N ASP A 250 30.57 26.25 15.12
CA ASP A 250 30.23 26.11 13.70
C ASP A 250 29.44 27.32 13.15
N CYS A 251 28.58 27.88 14.01
CA CYS A 251 27.75 29.03 13.70
C CYS A 251 27.61 29.94 14.94
N PRO A 252 28.55 30.86 15.16
CA PRO A 252 28.57 31.72 16.35
C PRO A 252 27.31 32.57 16.50
N LEU A 253 26.92 32.88 17.74
CA LEU A 253 25.74 33.71 18.03
C LEU A 253 25.76 35.09 17.33
N PRO A 254 26.89 35.81 17.20
CA PRO A 254 26.93 37.04 16.41
C PRO A 254 26.55 36.84 14.93
N GLN A 255 26.93 35.72 14.33
CA GLN A 255 26.57 35.36 12.96
C GLN A 255 25.07 35.07 12.85
N VAL A 256 24.50 34.32 13.80
CA VAL A 256 23.04 34.07 13.87
C VAL A 256 22.28 35.39 14.02
N ASN A 257 22.70 36.26 14.94
CA ASN A 257 22.08 37.56 15.16
C ASN A 257 22.17 38.47 13.94
N LYS A 258 23.29 38.46 13.20
CA LYS A 258 23.42 39.18 11.92
C LYS A 258 22.40 38.68 10.91
N PHE A 259 22.24 37.37 10.75
CA PHE A 259 21.23 36.78 9.88
C PHE A 259 19.80 37.15 10.30
N VAL A 260 19.49 37.03 11.60
CA VAL A 260 18.16 37.35 12.14
C VAL A 260 17.80 38.82 11.91
N ARG A 261 18.74 39.75 12.14
CA ARG A 261 18.53 41.18 11.85
C ARG A 261 18.23 41.42 10.38
N GLU A 262 19.01 40.84 9.48
CA GLU A 262 18.79 40.99 8.03
C GLU A 262 17.45 40.37 7.59
N LEU A 263 17.07 39.22 8.17
CA LEU A 263 15.78 38.58 7.92
C LEU A 263 14.62 39.47 8.39
N ILE A 264 14.72 40.07 9.59
CA ILE A 264 13.70 40.99 10.12
C ILE A 264 13.57 42.20 9.20
N VAL A 265 14.69 42.83 8.83
CA VAL A 265 14.70 43.99 7.91
C VAL A 265 14.03 43.62 6.60
N SER A 266 14.45 42.50 5.99
CA SER A 266 13.86 42.02 4.74
C SER A 266 12.35 41.78 4.87
N CYS A 267 11.90 41.16 5.97
CA CYS A 267 10.49 40.86 6.15
C CYS A 267 9.66 42.15 6.37
N THR A 268 10.18 43.11 7.15
CA THR A 268 9.56 44.44 7.31
C THR A 268 9.50 45.24 6.00
N GLU A 269 10.58 45.25 5.23
CA GLU A 269 10.60 45.91 3.90
C GLU A 269 9.63 45.24 2.92
N THR A 270 9.47 43.91 2.99
CA THR A 270 8.48 43.17 2.20
C THR A 270 7.06 43.31 2.73
N GLY A 271 6.81 44.02 3.84
CA GLY A 271 5.46 44.33 4.33
C GLY A 271 4.92 43.41 5.44
N MET A 272 5.73 42.51 6.01
CA MET A 272 5.37 41.76 7.23
C MET A 272 5.67 42.59 8.49
N THR A 273 4.88 42.38 9.54
CA THR A 273 5.10 43.04 10.83
C THR A 273 5.77 42.10 11.81
N ILE A 274 6.93 42.46 12.36
CA ILE A 274 7.67 41.63 13.33
C ILE A 274 7.90 42.43 14.63
N PRO A 275 6.96 42.37 15.59
CA PRO A 275 7.08 43.09 16.86
C PRO A 275 8.24 42.57 17.72
N ASN A 276 8.41 41.24 17.78
CA ASN A 276 9.49 40.61 18.52
C ASN A 276 10.77 40.54 17.67
N LYS A 277 11.70 41.46 17.92
CA LYS A 277 12.99 41.52 17.20
C LYS A 277 14.11 40.67 17.84
N GLY A 278 13.86 40.08 19.00
CA GLY A 278 14.81 39.26 19.75
C GLY A 278 14.27 37.86 20.02
N PRO A 279 14.01 37.03 18.98
CA PRO A 279 13.53 35.67 19.19
C PRO A 279 14.56 34.84 19.99
N PRO A 280 14.12 33.93 20.87
CA PRO A 280 15.02 33.00 21.55
C PRO A 280 15.86 32.18 20.55
N VAL A 281 17.15 32.01 20.83
CA VAL A 281 18.10 31.23 20.02
C VAL A 281 18.56 30.01 20.82
N MET A 282 18.42 28.82 20.24
CA MET A 282 18.76 27.55 20.89
C MET A 282 19.68 26.70 20.02
N TYR A 283 20.80 26.26 20.58
CA TYR A 283 21.74 25.34 19.92
C TYR A 283 21.43 23.90 20.28
N ASN A 284 21.42 23.02 19.28
CA ASN A 284 21.05 21.62 19.43
C ASN A 284 21.96 20.72 18.59
N ASN A 285 22.18 19.49 19.06
CA ASN A 285 22.95 18.51 18.30
C ASN A 285 22.10 17.99 17.11
N PRO A 286 22.59 18.07 15.85
CA PRO A 286 21.89 17.54 14.67
C PRO A 286 21.64 16.03 14.69
N HIS A 287 22.32 15.29 15.57
CA HIS A 287 22.17 13.84 15.75
C HIS A 287 21.52 13.46 17.10
N GLY A 288 21.04 14.45 17.86
CA GLY A 288 20.37 14.21 19.14
C GLY A 288 18.86 13.95 18.99
N ASP A 289 18.14 14.05 20.11
CA ASP A 289 16.68 13.90 20.12
C ASP A 289 15.99 15.17 19.59
N ILE A 290 15.82 15.19 18.27
CA ILE A 290 15.23 16.31 17.52
C ILE A 290 13.82 16.63 17.98
N GLU A 291 13.03 15.62 18.37
CA GLU A 291 11.65 15.83 18.82
C GLU A 291 11.62 16.55 20.17
N SER A 292 12.42 16.09 21.14
CA SER A 292 12.54 16.75 22.43
C SER A 292 13.08 18.18 22.30
N TYR A 293 14.06 18.40 21.42
CA TYR A 293 14.58 19.74 21.14
C TYR A 293 13.50 20.68 20.58
N LEU A 294 12.67 20.20 19.64
CA LEU A 294 11.59 20.99 19.05
C LEU A 294 10.47 21.28 20.04
N LYS A 295 10.11 20.31 20.90
CA LYS A 295 9.15 20.51 22.01
C LYS A 295 9.64 21.57 22.98
N ASN A 296 10.91 21.48 23.40
CA ASN A 296 11.52 22.48 24.28
C ASN A 296 11.56 23.86 23.62
N ALA A 297 11.90 23.92 22.34
CA ALA A 297 11.92 25.18 21.59
C ALA A 297 10.53 25.81 21.46
N TRP A 298 9.49 25.00 21.26
CA TRP A 298 8.11 25.46 21.25
C TRP A 298 7.73 26.08 22.60
N ILE A 299 8.05 25.41 23.71
CA ILE A 299 7.76 25.92 25.06
C ILE A 299 8.52 27.23 25.34
N GLN A 300 9.84 27.25 25.09
CA GLN A 300 10.67 28.44 25.35
C GLN A 300 10.23 29.64 24.51
N THR A 301 9.94 29.42 23.24
CA THR A 301 9.43 30.46 22.34
C THR A 301 8.10 31.01 22.85
N GLY A 302 7.19 30.13 23.27
CA GLY A 302 5.88 30.54 23.75
C GLY A 302 5.96 31.32 25.06
N ASN A 303 6.81 30.89 25.98
CA ASN A 303 7.02 31.55 27.27
C ASN A 303 7.65 32.94 27.13
N ALA A 304 8.56 33.13 26.16
CA ALA A 304 9.25 34.40 25.95
C ALA A 304 8.29 35.57 25.64
N VAL A 305 7.14 35.29 25.02
CA VAL A 305 6.14 36.30 24.64
C VAL A 305 4.73 36.02 25.17
N LYS A 306 4.58 35.02 26.06
CA LYS A 306 3.31 34.55 26.62
C LYS A 306 2.22 34.29 25.57
N SER A 307 2.61 33.69 24.43
CA SER A 307 1.70 33.40 23.31
C SER A 307 2.17 32.18 22.53
N GLN A 308 1.27 31.40 21.97
CA GLN A 308 1.64 30.19 21.21
C GLN A 308 2.61 30.52 20.06
N PRO A 309 3.69 29.73 19.88
CA PRO A 309 4.63 29.92 18.77
C PRO A 309 3.93 29.85 17.41
N GLN A 310 4.17 30.86 16.57
CA GLN A 310 3.66 30.92 15.20
C GLN A 310 4.66 30.31 14.20
N LEU A 311 5.96 30.43 14.45
CA LEU A 311 7.01 29.94 13.56
C LEU A 311 8.29 29.53 14.29
N LEU A 312 8.87 28.40 13.91
CA LEU A 312 10.25 28.03 14.28
C LEU A 312 11.16 28.11 13.05
N VAL A 313 12.25 28.88 13.13
CA VAL A 313 13.28 28.94 12.08
C VAL A 313 14.41 27.98 12.45
N CYS A 314 14.65 26.97 11.61
CA CYS A 314 15.65 25.93 11.86
C CYS A 314 16.87 26.10 10.95
N ILE A 315 18.04 26.42 11.51
CA ILE A 315 19.32 26.55 10.80
C ILE A 315 20.01 25.19 10.78
N LEU A 316 20.24 24.65 9.57
CA LEU A 316 20.77 23.30 9.34
C LEU A 316 22.22 23.34 8.82
N PRO A 317 23.10 22.41 9.25
CA PRO A 317 24.51 22.43 8.90
C PRO A 317 24.77 21.99 7.45
N ASN A 318 23.90 21.15 6.89
CA ASN A 318 24.03 20.59 5.53
C ASN A 318 22.66 20.37 4.86
N THR A 319 22.67 19.81 3.65
CA THR A 319 21.50 19.38 2.85
C THR A 319 20.85 18.08 3.34
N GLY A 320 21.31 17.51 4.46
CA GLY A 320 20.90 16.19 4.93
C GLY A 320 19.39 16.04 5.05
N VAL A 321 18.84 15.10 4.28
CA VAL A 321 17.42 14.73 4.30
C VAL A 321 16.93 14.28 5.69
N PRO A 322 17.68 13.52 6.51
CA PRO A 322 17.12 12.92 7.73
C PRO A 322 16.73 13.95 8.78
N LEU A 323 17.63 14.90 9.06
CA LEU A 323 17.36 16.00 9.99
C LEU A 323 16.20 16.88 9.51
N TYR A 324 16.19 17.22 8.20
CA TYR A 324 15.10 17.99 7.63
C TYR A 324 13.76 17.26 7.73
N ALA A 325 13.74 15.96 7.43
CA ALA A 325 12.54 15.13 7.49
C ALA A 325 11.98 15.08 8.91
N GLU A 326 12.83 14.84 9.90
CA GLU A 326 12.42 14.76 11.31
C GLU A 326 11.89 16.10 11.84
N ILE A 327 12.52 17.22 11.47
CA ILE A 327 12.00 18.55 11.80
C ILE A 327 10.61 18.73 11.20
N LYS A 328 10.39 18.34 9.93
CA LYS A 328 9.09 18.46 9.28
C LYS A 328 8.04 17.56 9.88
N ARG A 329 8.39 16.31 10.21
CA ARG A 329 7.49 15.39 10.92
C ARG A 329 7.03 16.01 12.24
N VAL A 330 7.96 16.39 13.11
CA VAL A 330 7.61 16.90 14.44
C VAL A 330 6.84 18.22 14.35
N THR A 331 7.27 19.16 13.52
CA THR A 331 6.60 20.48 13.43
C THR A 331 5.24 20.40 12.73
N ASP A 332 5.11 19.62 11.65
CA ASP A 332 3.86 19.53 10.89
C ASP A 332 2.83 18.58 11.54
N THR A 333 3.26 17.50 12.23
CA THR A 333 2.33 16.45 12.73
C THR A 333 2.23 16.32 14.25
N VAL A 334 3.26 16.71 15.01
CA VAL A 334 3.27 16.57 16.49
C VAL A 334 2.95 17.88 17.18
N LEU A 335 3.61 18.97 16.78
CA LEU A 335 3.47 20.28 17.41
C LEU A 335 2.42 21.18 16.75
N GLY A 336 2.13 20.97 15.47
CA GLY A 336 1.23 21.83 14.70
C GLY A 336 1.73 23.27 14.56
N VAL A 337 3.05 23.48 14.47
CA VAL A 337 3.68 24.80 14.32
C VAL A 337 4.37 24.92 12.96
N SER A 338 4.23 26.07 12.30
CA SER A 338 4.95 26.31 11.06
C SER A 338 6.46 26.31 11.29
N SER A 339 7.23 25.67 10.40
CA SER A 339 8.69 25.69 10.46
C SER A 339 9.36 26.16 9.17
N GLN A 340 10.42 26.96 9.28
CA GLN A 340 11.21 27.46 8.14
C GLN A 340 12.67 27.06 8.28
N CYS A 341 13.11 26.10 7.46
CA CYS A 341 14.49 25.63 7.47
C CYS A 341 15.38 26.51 6.58
N VAL A 342 16.59 26.80 7.04
CA VAL A 342 17.61 27.64 6.39
C VAL A 342 18.95 26.91 6.46
N GLN A 343 19.78 26.98 5.43
CA GLN A 343 21.12 26.39 5.50
C GLN A 343 22.09 27.35 6.19
N MET A 344 22.94 26.81 7.06
CA MET A 344 23.94 27.55 7.83
C MET A 344 24.89 28.40 6.97
N LYS A 345 25.17 27.98 5.72
CA LYS A 345 25.97 28.79 4.78
C LYS A 345 25.36 30.17 4.50
N HIS A 346 24.03 30.31 4.58
CA HIS A 346 23.33 31.57 4.36
C HIS A 346 23.29 32.47 5.59
N THR A 347 23.73 31.98 6.75
CA THR A 347 23.86 32.82 7.96
C THR A 347 25.21 33.54 8.00
N ARG A 348 26.25 33.00 7.33
CA ARG A 348 27.57 33.64 7.18
C ARG A 348 27.49 34.93 6.37
N ASP A 349 26.87 34.84 5.21
CA ASP A 349 26.63 35.96 4.28
C ASP A 349 25.13 36.05 3.96
N PRO A 350 24.35 36.72 4.83
CA PRO A 350 22.91 36.85 4.65
C PRO A 350 22.60 37.81 3.51
N LYS A 351 22.47 37.28 2.29
CA LYS A 351 22.12 38.08 1.12
C LYS A 351 20.67 38.54 1.21
N LYS A 352 20.43 39.85 1.05
CA LYS A 352 19.09 40.45 1.04
C LYS A 352 18.09 39.71 0.15
N GLN A 353 18.45 39.41 -1.10
CA GLN A 353 17.60 38.65 -2.03
C GLN A 353 17.23 37.26 -1.51
N TYR A 354 18.12 36.59 -0.79
CA TYR A 354 17.84 35.29 -0.17
C TYR A 354 16.81 35.46 0.96
N CYS A 355 17.04 36.42 1.86
CA CYS A 355 16.12 36.75 2.95
C CYS A 355 14.73 37.15 2.45
N SER A 356 14.63 37.98 1.41
CA SER A 356 13.34 38.32 0.78
C SER A 356 12.59 37.09 0.26
N ASN A 357 13.29 36.15 -0.39
CA ASN A 357 12.68 34.88 -0.84
C ASN A 357 12.24 33.99 0.34
N VAL A 358 12.96 34.03 1.47
CA VAL A 358 12.55 33.36 2.71
C VAL A 358 11.31 34.03 3.30
N CYS A 359 11.23 35.36 3.30
CA CYS A 359 10.07 36.11 3.78
C CYS A 359 8.80 35.79 2.98
N LEU A 360 8.89 35.65 1.63
CA LEU A 360 7.76 35.18 0.82
C LEU A 360 7.18 33.84 1.33
N LYS A 361 8.06 32.92 1.73
CA LYS A 361 7.65 31.59 2.25
C LYS A 361 7.08 31.68 3.66
N MET A 362 7.64 32.56 4.50
CA MET A 362 7.14 32.80 5.86
C MET A 362 5.75 33.43 5.83
N ASN A 363 5.55 34.47 5.01
CA ASN A 363 4.26 35.16 4.89
C ASN A 363 3.13 34.19 4.53
N VAL A 364 3.34 33.34 3.52
CA VAL A 364 2.31 32.36 3.08
C VAL A 364 2.03 31.30 4.15
N LYS A 365 3.05 30.81 4.86
CA LYS A 365 2.87 29.84 5.97
C LYS A 365 2.05 30.41 7.12
N LEU A 366 2.12 31.72 7.32
CA LEU A 366 1.39 32.45 8.34
C LEU A 366 0.01 32.94 7.83
N GLY A 367 -0.39 32.55 6.62
CA GLY A 367 -1.69 32.87 6.03
C GLY A 367 -1.74 34.14 5.18
N GLY A 368 -0.60 34.78 4.93
CA GLY A 368 -0.49 35.99 4.10
C GLY A 368 -0.58 35.73 2.60
N VAL A 369 -0.73 36.81 1.84
CA VAL A 369 -0.82 36.79 0.36
C VAL A 369 0.31 37.63 -0.21
N ASN A 370 1.16 37.01 -1.03
CA ASN A 370 2.33 37.68 -1.59
C ASN A 370 1.96 38.60 -2.76
N GLN A 371 1.33 38.04 -3.79
CA GLN A 371 0.91 38.75 -4.99
C GLN A 371 -0.48 38.26 -5.45
N HIS A 372 -1.13 39.06 -6.29
CA HIS A 372 -2.34 38.69 -7.01
C HIS A 372 -2.28 39.26 -8.44
N LEU A 373 -3.21 38.88 -9.31
CA LEU A 373 -3.33 39.51 -10.63
C LEU A 373 -4.32 40.68 -10.59
N ALA A 374 -4.14 41.63 -11.50
CA ALA A 374 -5.06 42.76 -11.62
C ALA A 374 -6.52 42.29 -11.80
N PRO A 375 -7.52 43.00 -11.23
CA PRO A 375 -8.92 42.66 -11.39
C PRO A 375 -9.31 42.51 -12.88
N GLY A 376 -10.19 41.55 -13.18
CA GLY A 376 -10.62 41.26 -14.55
C GLY A 376 -9.64 40.44 -15.39
N MET A 377 -8.39 40.22 -14.94
CA MET A 377 -7.43 39.39 -15.67
C MET A 377 -7.82 37.92 -15.72
N MET A 378 -8.59 37.42 -14.75
CA MET A 378 -9.09 36.04 -14.73
C MET A 378 -10.63 36.04 -14.61
N PRO A 379 -11.38 36.36 -15.68
CA PRO A 379 -12.84 36.45 -15.65
C PRO A 379 -13.52 35.17 -15.16
N PHE A 380 -12.92 34.01 -15.45
CA PHE A 380 -13.43 32.73 -14.98
C PHE A 380 -13.56 32.64 -13.45
N LEU A 381 -12.62 33.26 -12.71
CA LEU A 381 -12.61 33.30 -11.25
C LEU A 381 -13.49 34.42 -10.65
N ALA A 382 -14.18 35.21 -11.48
CA ALA A 382 -15.12 36.23 -11.00
C ALA A 382 -16.31 35.63 -10.26
N LYS A 383 -16.73 34.40 -10.64
CA LYS A 383 -17.70 33.59 -9.88
C LYS A 383 -16.98 32.74 -8.84
N PRO A 384 -17.63 32.38 -7.71
CA PRO A 384 -17.06 31.45 -6.73
C PRO A 384 -16.56 30.17 -7.41
N THR A 385 -15.24 29.99 -7.44
CA THR A 385 -14.59 28.91 -8.18
C THR A 385 -13.54 28.26 -7.30
N LEU A 386 -13.60 26.93 -7.18
CA LEU A 386 -12.58 26.14 -6.50
C LEU A 386 -11.58 25.62 -7.53
N VAL A 387 -10.35 26.11 -7.48
CA VAL A 387 -9.25 25.62 -8.30
C VAL A 387 -8.52 24.52 -7.53
N LEU A 388 -8.62 23.29 -8.00
CA LEU A 388 -8.01 22.12 -7.41
C LEU A 388 -6.69 21.74 -8.10
N GLY A 389 -5.79 21.12 -7.35
CA GLY A 389 -4.56 20.52 -7.84
C GLY A 389 -4.34 19.14 -7.21
N GLY A 390 -3.98 18.13 -8.00
CA GLY A 390 -3.86 16.74 -7.52
C GLY A 390 -2.60 16.08 -8.02
N ASP A 391 -1.87 15.38 -7.15
CA ASP A 391 -0.66 14.62 -7.49
C ASP A 391 -0.62 13.32 -6.68
N VAL A 392 -0.08 12.27 -7.30
CA VAL A 392 0.20 10.99 -6.66
C VAL A 392 1.69 10.69 -6.75
N SER A 393 2.29 10.40 -5.60
CA SER A 393 3.72 10.20 -5.48
C SER A 393 4.05 8.77 -5.11
N HIS A 394 4.55 7.99 -6.07
CA HIS A 394 4.92 6.58 -5.90
C HIS A 394 6.32 6.34 -5.30
N PRO A 395 6.51 5.23 -4.55
CA PRO A 395 7.83 4.79 -4.12
C PRO A 395 8.74 4.49 -5.33
N GLN A 396 10.05 4.35 -5.07
CA GLN A 396 11.01 4.15 -6.15
C GLN A 396 10.72 2.88 -6.98
N PRO A 397 11.11 2.85 -8.27
CA PRO A 397 10.97 1.65 -9.09
C PRO A 397 11.59 0.42 -8.43
N GLY A 398 10.80 -0.66 -8.30
CA GLY A 398 11.21 -1.91 -7.63
C GLY A 398 10.84 -2.02 -6.15
N ASP A 399 10.38 -0.94 -5.51
CA ASP A 399 9.79 -0.98 -4.17
C ASP A 399 8.26 -1.13 -4.29
N ASN A 400 7.74 -2.27 -3.86
CA ASN A 400 6.30 -2.57 -3.84
C ASN A 400 5.75 -2.62 -2.40
N SER A 401 6.60 -2.41 -1.41
CA SER A 401 6.24 -2.44 0.01
C SER A 401 5.72 -1.09 0.51
N ARG A 402 6.26 0.01 -0.03
CA ARG A 402 5.86 1.35 0.39
C ARG A 402 4.58 1.84 -0.31
N PRO A 403 3.67 2.52 0.40
CA PRO A 403 2.44 3.01 -0.20
C PRO A 403 2.69 4.18 -1.16
N SER A 404 1.72 4.46 -2.04
CA SER A 404 1.68 5.73 -2.75
C SER A 404 1.08 6.80 -1.86
N ILE A 405 1.42 8.06 -2.10
CA ILE A 405 0.82 9.19 -1.39
C ILE A 405 0.06 10.05 -2.39
N ALA A 406 -1.25 10.17 -2.20
CA ALA A 406 -2.08 11.11 -2.92
C ALA A 406 -2.20 12.43 -2.17
N SER A 407 -2.23 13.53 -2.91
CA SER A 407 -2.40 14.87 -2.38
C SER A 407 -3.40 15.64 -3.23
N LEU A 408 -4.24 16.43 -2.55
CA LEU A 408 -5.18 17.34 -3.19
C LEU A 408 -5.01 18.71 -2.54
N VAL A 409 -4.98 19.76 -3.35
CA VAL A 409 -4.95 21.14 -2.88
C VAL A 409 -6.12 21.89 -3.48
N GLY A 410 -6.64 22.88 -2.76
CA GLY A 410 -7.73 23.73 -3.23
C GLY A 410 -7.45 25.19 -2.95
N SER A 411 -7.81 26.08 -3.88
CA SER A 411 -7.74 27.53 -3.68
C SER A 411 -8.68 27.95 -2.56
N MET A 412 -8.26 28.87 -1.69
CA MET A 412 -9.03 29.31 -0.51
C MET A 412 -9.54 30.75 -0.62
N ASP A 413 -9.41 31.33 -1.81
CA ASP A 413 -9.89 32.66 -2.17
C ASP A 413 -10.31 32.68 -3.66
N ASN A 414 -11.05 33.71 -4.06
CA ASN A 414 -11.47 33.93 -5.45
C ASN A 414 -10.34 34.47 -6.35
N LYS A 415 -9.12 34.60 -5.83
CA LYS A 415 -7.94 35.07 -6.57
C LYS A 415 -6.97 33.93 -6.89
N ALA A 416 -7.26 32.71 -6.43
CA ALA A 416 -6.36 31.57 -6.48
C ALA A 416 -4.95 31.88 -5.92
N ALA A 417 -4.87 32.71 -4.87
CA ALA A 417 -3.61 33.16 -4.29
C ALA A 417 -3.19 32.33 -3.06
N ARG A 418 -4.17 31.79 -2.31
CA ARG A 418 -3.97 30.89 -1.16
C ARG A 418 -4.51 29.50 -1.45
N TYR A 419 -3.85 28.48 -0.88
CA TYR A 419 -4.26 27.09 -1.02
C TYR A 419 -4.25 26.37 0.33
N ALA A 420 -5.21 25.48 0.55
CA ALA A 420 -5.17 24.44 1.58
C ALA A 420 -4.86 23.09 0.93
N ALA A 421 -4.42 22.13 1.73
CA ALA A 421 -3.99 20.81 1.26
C ALA A 421 -4.57 19.70 2.12
N THR A 422 -4.92 18.60 1.46
CA THR A 422 -5.29 17.33 2.07
C THR A 422 -4.39 16.24 1.50
N VAL A 423 -4.12 15.20 2.28
CA VAL A 423 -3.20 14.12 1.91
C VAL A 423 -3.74 12.77 2.35
N ARG A 424 -3.51 11.74 1.55
CA ARG A 424 -3.92 10.36 1.79
C ARG A 424 -2.82 9.38 1.41
N VAL A 425 -2.74 8.32 2.20
CA VAL A 425 -1.91 7.15 1.89
C VAL A 425 -2.81 6.16 1.15
N GLN A 426 -2.32 5.63 0.04
CA GLN A 426 -3.05 4.65 -0.75
C GLN A 426 -2.14 3.51 -1.18
N THR A 427 -2.74 2.47 -1.75
CA THR A 427 -2.04 1.26 -2.18
C THR A 427 -0.82 1.58 -3.06
N ALA A 428 0.23 0.76 -2.87
CA ALA A 428 1.48 0.92 -3.60
C ALA A 428 1.23 0.94 -5.11
N ARG A 429 1.76 1.95 -5.80
CA ARG A 429 1.67 2.15 -7.25
C ARG A 429 0.26 2.38 -7.83
N THR A 430 -0.76 2.64 -7.01
CA THR A 430 -2.07 3.11 -7.50
C THR A 430 -1.96 4.58 -7.92
N GLU A 431 -2.24 4.90 -9.19
CA GLU A 431 -2.21 6.29 -9.72
C GLU A 431 -3.53 7.04 -9.49
N THR A 432 -4.67 6.36 -9.53
CA THR A 432 -5.98 6.96 -9.22
C THR A 432 -6.04 7.41 -7.76
N ILE A 433 -6.52 8.63 -7.49
CA ILE A 433 -6.67 9.12 -6.12
C ILE A 433 -7.87 8.42 -5.46
N ALA A 434 -7.59 7.41 -4.63
CA ALA A 434 -8.63 6.50 -4.11
C ALA A 434 -9.66 7.18 -3.21
N ASP A 435 -9.25 8.22 -2.47
CA ASP A 435 -10.09 8.94 -1.51
C ASP A 435 -10.37 10.38 -1.98
N LEU A 436 -10.45 10.60 -3.30
CA LEU A 436 -10.64 11.93 -3.87
C LEU A 436 -11.93 12.59 -3.38
N GLY A 437 -12.98 11.80 -3.20
CA GLY A 437 -14.29 12.26 -2.73
C GLY A 437 -14.21 12.99 -1.38
N ASP A 438 -13.69 12.33 -0.35
CA ASP A 438 -13.62 12.91 0.99
C ASP A 438 -12.57 14.03 1.08
N MET A 439 -11.45 13.90 0.37
CA MET A 439 -10.48 15.00 0.22
C MET A 439 -11.13 16.25 -0.37
N THR A 440 -12.04 16.09 -1.33
CA THR A 440 -12.77 17.19 -1.96
C THR A 440 -13.81 17.79 -1.02
N VAL A 441 -14.53 16.96 -0.25
CA VAL A 441 -15.47 17.42 0.78
C VAL A 441 -14.78 18.32 1.81
N GLU A 442 -13.59 17.92 2.29
CA GLU A 442 -12.78 18.73 3.20
C GLU A 442 -12.46 20.10 2.61
N LEU A 443 -11.93 20.15 1.39
CA LEU A 443 -11.57 21.41 0.73
C LEU A 443 -12.78 22.29 0.42
N LEU A 444 -13.93 21.71 0.07
CA LEU A 444 -15.17 22.44 -0.15
C LEU A 444 -15.67 23.09 1.15
N ARG A 445 -15.59 22.38 2.28
CA ARG A 445 -15.91 22.95 3.61
C ARG A 445 -14.96 24.10 3.96
N THR A 446 -13.66 23.90 3.77
CA THR A 446 -12.67 24.96 4.04
C THR A 446 -12.87 26.16 3.12
N PHE A 447 -13.19 25.95 1.84
CA PHE A 447 -13.53 27.03 0.91
C PHE A 447 -14.73 27.83 1.41
N TYR A 448 -15.82 27.14 1.78
CA TYR A 448 -17.03 27.80 2.30
C TYR A 448 -16.75 28.61 3.58
N GLN A 449 -15.96 28.06 4.50
CA GLN A 449 -15.54 28.76 5.72
C GLN A 449 -14.73 30.03 5.45
N ASN A 450 -13.90 30.05 4.40
CA ASN A 450 -13.06 31.20 4.07
C ASN A 450 -13.77 32.23 3.18
N CYS A 451 -14.59 31.78 2.23
CA CYS A 451 -15.21 32.63 1.22
C CYS A 451 -16.68 33.00 1.53
N GLY A 452 -17.33 32.29 2.46
CA GLY A 452 -18.75 32.46 2.79
C GLY A 452 -19.72 32.07 1.67
N ARG A 453 -19.22 31.45 0.59
CA ARG A 453 -20.00 31.03 -0.59
C ARG A 453 -19.52 29.66 -1.05
N LYS A 454 -20.44 28.87 -1.59
CA LYS A 454 -20.11 27.59 -2.22
C LYS A 454 -19.55 27.86 -3.62
N PRO A 455 -18.57 27.07 -4.11
CA PRO A 455 -18.14 27.18 -5.49
C PRO A 455 -19.30 26.89 -6.45
N GLU A 456 -19.48 27.71 -7.46
CA GLU A 456 -20.36 27.41 -8.60
C GLU A 456 -19.61 26.57 -9.66
N ARG A 457 -18.28 26.59 -9.60
CA ARG A 457 -17.36 25.98 -10.56
C ARG A 457 -16.21 25.28 -9.85
N ILE A 458 -15.77 24.16 -10.41
CA ILE A 458 -14.57 23.43 -10.01
C ILE A 458 -13.66 23.29 -11.23
N LEU A 459 -12.41 23.71 -11.10
CA LEU A 459 -11.37 23.53 -12.10
C LEU A 459 -10.25 22.70 -11.50
N PHE A 460 -10.08 21.45 -11.96
CA PHE A 460 -9.13 20.52 -11.39
C PHE A 460 -7.95 20.25 -12.33
N TYR A 461 -6.74 20.53 -11.85
CA TYR A 461 -5.49 20.19 -12.52
C TYR A 461 -4.82 18.95 -11.89
N ARG A 462 -4.76 17.84 -12.62
CA ARG A 462 -4.24 16.55 -12.17
C ARG A 462 -2.85 16.27 -12.77
N ASP A 463 -1.79 16.22 -11.96
CA ASP A 463 -0.39 15.99 -12.40
C ASP A 463 -0.02 14.51 -12.40
N GLY A 464 0.77 14.05 -13.37
CA GLY A 464 1.42 12.73 -13.29
C GLY A 464 0.66 11.55 -13.91
N VAL A 465 -0.54 11.77 -14.43
CA VAL A 465 -1.32 10.71 -15.10
C VAL A 465 -0.81 10.48 -16.52
N SER A 466 -0.55 9.22 -16.88
CA SER A 466 -0.17 8.83 -18.25
C SER A 466 -1.39 8.64 -19.17
N GLU A 467 -1.20 8.78 -20.48
CA GLU A 467 -2.30 8.67 -21.46
C GLU A 467 -3.07 7.35 -21.37
N GLY A 468 -2.36 6.23 -21.11
CA GLY A 468 -2.97 4.91 -20.93
C GLY A 468 -3.91 4.79 -19.71
N GLN A 469 -3.93 5.79 -18.84
CA GLN A 469 -4.76 5.83 -17.62
C GLN A 469 -5.88 6.88 -17.69
N PHE A 470 -5.98 7.66 -18.77
CA PHE A 470 -6.97 8.75 -18.89
C PHE A 470 -8.40 8.25 -18.72
N ALA A 471 -8.75 7.13 -19.36
CA ALA A 471 -10.09 6.57 -19.28
C ALA A 471 -10.48 6.13 -17.85
N GLU A 472 -9.53 5.55 -17.10
CA GLU A 472 -9.74 5.13 -15.72
C GLU A 472 -9.95 6.34 -14.82
N VAL A 473 -9.01 7.29 -14.85
CA VAL A 473 -9.05 8.52 -14.06
C VAL A 473 -10.30 9.35 -14.35
N LEU A 474 -10.70 9.46 -15.61
CA LEU A 474 -11.93 10.14 -16.00
C LEU A 474 -13.16 9.45 -15.41
N LYS A 475 -13.23 8.12 -15.46
CA LYS A 475 -14.38 7.35 -14.98
C LYS A 475 -14.52 7.42 -13.45
N THR A 476 -13.41 7.36 -12.72
CA THR A 476 -13.40 7.31 -11.26
C THR A 476 -13.36 8.72 -10.64
N GLU A 477 -12.33 9.51 -10.94
CA GLU A 477 -12.07 10.76 -10.23
C GLU A 477 -13.11 11.84 -10.52
N VAL A 478 -13.61 11.95 -11.76
CA VAL A 478 -14.71 12.90 -12.06
C VAL A 478 -16.02 12.48 -11.38
N ALA A 479 -16.27 11.17 -11.29
CA ALA A 479 -17.43 10.66 -10.54
C ALA A 479 -17.31 10.98 -9.05
N ASP A 480 -16.12 10.81 -8.47
CA ASP A 480 -15.85 11.13 -7.07
C ASP A 480 -16.01 12.62 -6.76
N LEU A 481 -15.56 13.52 -7.65
CA LEU A 481 -15.79 14.96 -7.50
C LEU A 481 -17.29 15.29 -7.49
N LYS A 482 -18.07 14.69 -8.39
CA LYS A 482 -19.53 14.89 -8.44
C LYS A 482 -20.20 14.33 -7.19
N ALA A 483 -19.79 13.15 -6.74
CA ALA A 483 -20.30 12.51 -5.53
C ALA A 483 -19.98 13.34 -4.28
N ALA A 484 -18.79 13.93 -4.19
CA ALA A 484 -18.39 14.81 -3.10
C ALA A 484 -19.30 16.04 -2.98
N CYS A 485 -19.67 16.66 -4.11
CA CYS A 485 -20.62 17.77 -4.12
C CYS A 485 -22.01 17.32 -3.64
N GLN A 486 -22.52 16.18 -4.10
CA GLN A 486 -23.81 15.64 -3.65
C GLN A 486 -23.80 15.24 -2.16
N LYS A 487 -22.68 14.73 -1.64
CA LYS A 487 -22.51 14.37 -0.22
C LYS A 487 -22.58 15.58 0.71
N LEU A 488 -22.19 16.77 0.23
CA LEU A 488 -22.30 18.01 1.01
C LEU A 488 -23.71 18.57 1.06
N GLU A 489 -24.42 18.54 -0.06
CA GLU A 489 -25.80 18.97 -0.17
C GLU A 489 -26.47 18.28 -1.35
N ALA A 490 -27.62 17.64 -1.09
CA ALA A 490 -28.41 17.01 -2.13
C ALA A 490 -28.78 18.05 -3.22
N GLY A 491 -28.48 17.75 -4.48
CA GLY A 491 -28.75 18.64 -5.61
C GLY A 491 -27.66 19.69 -5.90
N TYR A 492 -26.60 19.81 -5.08
CA TYR A 492 -25.49 20.72 -5.35
C TYR A 492 -24.60 20.20 -6.50
N ARG A 493 -24.71 20.84 -7.67
CA ARG A 493 -24.06 20.42 -8.93
C ARG A 493 -23.24 21.57 -9.53
N PRO A 494 -22.05 21.89 -8.98
CA PRO A 494 -21.16 22.84 -9.62
C PRO A 494 -20.68 22.29 -10.97
N THR A 495 -20.33 23.18 -11.89
CA THR A 495 -19.75 22.80 -13.19
C THR A 495 -18.28 22.43 -13.01
N ILE A 496 -17.84 21.33 -13.63
CA ILE A 496 -16.49 20.76 -13.43
C ILE A 496 -15.71 20.77 -14.74
N THR A 497 -14.45 21.21 -14.68
CA THR A 497 -13.45 21.00 -15.75
C THR A 497 -12.27 20.23 -15.16
N PHE A 498 -11.89 19.14 -15.81
CA PHE A 498 -10.82 18.23 -15.41
C PHE A 498 -9.69 18.28 -16.45
N VAL A 499 -8.51 18.72 -16.02
CA VAL A 499 -7.34 18.93 -16.88
C VAL A 499 -6.16 18.12 -16.35
N VAL A 500 -5.68 17.14 -17.11
CA VAL A 500 -4.42 16.46 -16.81
C VAL A 500 -3.25 17.33 -17.26
N VAL A 501 -2.22 17.42 -16.41
CA VAL A 501 -0.98 18.14 -16.68
C VAL A 501 0.17 17.15 -16.72
N GLN A 502 0.87 17.07 -17.84
CA GLN A 502 2.04 16.22 -18.01
C GLN A 502 3.28 17.09 -18.20
N LYS A 503 4.18 17.06 -17.21
CA LYS A 503 5.48 17.74 -17.28
C LYS A 503 6.58 16.87 -17.92
N ARG A 504 6.41 15.55 -17.90
CA ARG A 504 7.44 14.57 -18.28
C ARG A 504 7.06 13.90 -19.60
N HIS A 505 7.45 14.52 -20.70
CA HIS A 505 7.31 13.97 -22.05
C HIS A 505 8.55 14.29 -22.91
N HIS A 506 8.55 13.80 -24.14
CA HIS A 506 9.68 13.89 -25.08
C HIS A 506 9.61 15.07 -26.05
N THR A 507 8.47 15.76 -26.14
CA THR A 507 8.29 16.97 -26.99
C THR A 507 9.15 18.15 -26.53
N ARG A 508 9.85 18.78 -27.46
CA ARG A 508 10.64 20.01 -27.27
C ARG A 508 10.33 20.98 -28.39
N PHE A 509 10.31 22.27 -28.07
CA PHE A 509 10.17 23.34 -29.05
C PHE A 509 11.43 24.17 -29.10
N PHE A 510 11.78 24.59 -30.31
CA PHE A 510 12.96 25.39 -30.60
C PHE A 510 12.51 26.60 -31.42
N PRO A 511 12.89 27.84 -31.03
CA PRO A 511 12.59 29.01 -31.84
C PRO A 511 13.34 28.91 -33.19
N MET A 512 12.68 29.30 -34.28
CA MET A 512 13.30 29.31 -35.61
C MET A 512 14.23 30.51 -35.79
N ARG A 513 13.88 31.64 -35.18
CA ARG A 513 14.67 32.87 -35.20
C ARG A 513 15.19 33.22 -33.80
N ARG A 514 16.35 33.87 -33.73
CA ARG A 514 16.97 34.27 -32.47
C ARG A 514 16.11 35.24 -31.66
N GLU A 515 15.38 36.11 -32.34
CA GLU A 515 14.45 37.09 -31.74
C GLU A 515 13.20 36.47 -31.10
N GLU A 516 12.86 35.23 -31.47
CA GLU A 516 11.75 34.45 -30.91
C GLU A 516 12.19 33.64 -29.69
N GLY A 517 13.46 33.76 -29.30
CA GLY A 517 14.08 33.06 -28.19
C GLY A 517 14.26 33.94 -26.95
N ASP A 518 14.20 33.33 -25.78
CA ASP A 518 14.62 33.92 -24.52
C ASP A 518 16.15 34.09 -24.46
N ARG A 519 16.65 34.63 -23.34
CA ARG A 519 18.07 34.93 -23.14
C ARG A 519 19.01 33.74 -23.40
N ILE A 520 18.56 32.51 -23.23
CA ILE A 520 19.38 31.29 -23.43
C ILE A 520 18.96 30.49 -24.67
N GLY A 521 18.05 31.04 -25.48
CA GLY A 521 17.61 30.48 -26.77
C GLY A 521 16.42 29.53 -26.70
N ASN A 522 15.66 29.49 -25.60
CA ASN A 522 14.41 28.73 -25.52
C ASN A 522 13.24 29.55 -26.07
N CYS A 523 12.09 28.93 -26.39
CA CYS A 523 10.89 29.70 -26.73
C CYS A 523 10.51 30.68 -25.60
N LEU A 524 9.90 31.81 -25.96
CA LEU A 524 9.48 32.82 -24.98
C LEU A 524 8.44 32.26 -23.98
N PRO A 525 8.43 32.73 -22.72
CA PRO A 525 7.37 32.40 -21.77
C PRO A 525 5.99 32.79 -22.33
N GLY A 526 5.03 31.90 -22.22
CA GLY A 526 3.70 32.05 -22.83
C GLY A 526 3.57 31.41 -24.20
N THR A 527 4.62 30.76 -24.73
CA THR A 527 4.52 30.01 -25.98
C THR A 527 3.52 28.86 -25.84
N VAL A 528 2.48 28.85 -26.67
CA VAL A 528 1.44 27.84 -26.77
C VAL A 528 1.47 27.17 -28.14
N VAL A 529 1.30 25.85 -28.11
CA VAL A 529 1.15 25.01 -29.30
C VAL A 529 -0.07 24.12 -29.11
N ASP A 530 -1.07 24.31 -29.95
CA ASP A 530 -2.35 23.60 -29.96
C ASP A 530 -2.75 23.13 -31.36
N GLN A 531 -1.77 23.06 -32.29
CA GLN A 531 -1.96 22.62 -33.67
C GLN A 531 -0.82 21.67 -34.08
N GLU A 532 -1.11 20.84 -35.09
CA GLU A 532 -0.19 19.91 -35.80
C GLU A 532 0.41 18.76 -34.96
N VAL A 533 0.97 19.05 -33.80
CA VAL A 533 1.70 18.11 -32.93
C VAL A 533 0.94 17.80 -31.63
N VAL A 534 -0.37 18.05 -31.64
CA VAL A 534 -1.31 17.76 -30.55
C VAL A 534 -2.28 16.65 -30.97
N HIS A 535 -3.22 16.26 -30.10
CA HIS A 535 -4.14 15.18 -30.43
C HIS A 535 -5.11 15.66 -31.54
N PRO A 536 -5.42 14.83 -32.56
CA PRO A 536 -6.20 15.29 -33.71
C PRO A 536 -7.66 15.64 -33.39
N VAL A 537 -8.21 15.12 -32.28
CA VAL A 537 -9.64 15.24 -31.94
C VAL A 537 -9.87 15.72 -30.50
N GLU A 538 -8.90 15.53 -29.61
CA GLU A 538 -9.09 15.83 -28.19
C GLU A 538 -8.62 17.25 -27.90
N PHE A 539 -9.18 17.85 -26.85
CA PHE A 539 -8.77 19.18 -26.44
C PHE A 539 -7.48 19.10 -25.60
N ASN A 540 -6.34 19.32 -26.25
CA ASN A 540 -5.04 19.39 -25.58
C ASN A 540 -4.14 20.48 -26.17
N PHE A 541 -3.15 20.92 -25.38
CA PHE A 541 -2.20 21.95 -25.81
C PHE A 541 -0.91 21.88 -24.99
N TYR A 542 0.18 22.33 -25.58
CA TYR A 542 1.43 22.60 -24.87
C TYR A 542 1.49 24.07 -24.46
N LEU A 543 1.99 24.34 -23.26
CA LEU A 543 2.27 25.68 -22.76
C LEU A 543 3.67 25.72 -22.13
N GLN A 544 4.56 26.53 -22.70
CA GLN A 544 5.83 26.89 -22.08
C GLN A 544 5.64 28.19 -21.27
N SER A 545 5.19 28.06 -20.04
CA SER A 545 4.87 29.22 -19.18
C SER A 545 6.09 29.92 -18.56
N HIS A 546 7.28 29.33 -18.60
CA HIS A 546 8.45 29.81 -17.85
C HIS A 546 9.63 30.11 -18.76
N ALA A 547 10.50 31.02 -18.31
CA ALA A 547 11.79 31.25 -18.96
C ALA A 547 12.80 30.18 -18.54
N GLY A 548 13.60 29.74 -19.51
CA GLY A 548 14.66 28.77 -19.28
C GLY A 548 15.76 29.38 -18.41
N LEU A 549 16.09 28.72 -17.29
CA LEU A 549 17.24 29.10 -16.46
C LEU A 549 18.53 28.44 -16.94
N LEU A 550 18.42 27.20 -17.41
CA LEU A 550 19.52 26.37 -17.84
C LEU A 550 18.98 25.29 -18.78
N GLY A 551 19.73 24.99 -19.84
CA GLY A 551 19.41 23.93 -20.78
C GLY A 551 18.21 24.23 -21.69
N THR A 552 17.57 23.18 -22.19
CA THR A 552 16.36 23.27 -23.00
C THR A 552 15.10 23.12 -22.13
N SER A 553 14.23 24.12 -22.17
CA SER A 553 12.95 24.17 -21.48
C SER A 553 12.05 23.01 -21.90
N ARG A 554 11.18 22.62 -20.98
CA ARG A 554 10.12 21.63 -21.25
C ARG A 554 8.78 22.35 -21.15
N PRO A 555 8.02 22.48 -22.24
CA PRO A 555 6.64 22.93 -22.13
C PRO A 555 5.85 21.92 -21.29
N ALA A 556 4.81 22.35 -20.58
CA ALA A 556 3.87 21.42 -19.96
C ALA A 556 2.76 21.08 -20.97
N HIS A 557 2.30 19.84 -20.98
CA HIS A 557 1.20 19.38 -21.83
C HIS A 557 -0.07 19.29 -21.01
N TYR A 558 -1.14 19.91 -21.48
CA TYR A 558 -2.45 19.95 -20.84
C TYR A 558 -3.44 19.16 -21.69
N TYR A 559 -4.14 18.23 -21.07
CA TYR A 559 -5.22 17.42 -21.67
C TYR A 559 -6.52 17.68 -20.93
N VAL A 560 -7.55 18.16 -21.62
CA VAL A 560 -8.87 18.38 -21.04
C VAL A 560 -9.68 17.09 -21.20
N LEU A 561 -9.84 16.35 -20.11
CA LEU A 561 -10.55 15.07 -20.14
C LEU A 561 -12.06 15.23 -19.92
N TYR A 562 -12.48 16.30 -19.26
CA TYR A 562 -13.87 16.58 -18.95
C TYR A 562 -14.09 18.08 -18.83
N ASP A 563 -15.18 18.61 -19.38
CA ASP A 563 -15.46 20.05 -19.32
C ASP A 563 -16.95 20.41 -19.40
N ASP A 564 -17.58 20.61 -18.24
CA ASP A 564 -18.93 21.20 -18.14
C ASP A 564 -18.92 22.73 -18.27
N ASN A 565 -17.78 23.39 -18.04
CA ASN A 565 -17.68 24.85 -18.13
C ASN A 565 -17.59 25.34 -19.58
N ARG A 566 -17.32 24.44 -20.53
CA ARG A 566 -17.25 24.70 -21.98
C ARG A 566 -16.23 25.78 -22.34
N PHE A 567 -15.01 25.61 -21.83
CA PHE A 567 -13.88 26.45 -22.16
C PHE A 567 -13.59 26.42 -23.66
N SER A 568 -13.38 27.60 -24.24
CA SER A 568 -12.60 27.70 -25.47
C SER A 568 -11.12 27.43 -25.21
N SER A 569 -10.38 27.07 -26.27
CA SER A 569 -8.93 26.88 -26.20
C SER A 569 -8.22 28.12 -25.66
N ASP A 570 -8.55 29.31 -26.16
CA ASP A 570 -7.94 30.56 -25.72
C ASP A 570 -8.20 30.85 -24.24
N GLU A 571 -9.42 30.65 -23.74
CA GLU A 571 -9.76 30.91 -22.33
C GLU A 571 -8.97 30.02 -21.37
N LEU A 572 -8.88 28.72 -21.64
CA LEU A 572 -8.19 27.78 -20.74
C LEU A 572 -6.67 27.94 -20.82
N GLN A 573 -6.12 28.18 -22.01
CA GLN A 573 -4.70 28.43 -22.21
C GLN A 573 -4.26 29.71 -21.49
N ASP A 574 -5.01 30.80 -21.67
CA ASP A 574 -4.77 32.09 -21.01
C ASP A 574 -4.90 31.97 -19.49
N LEU A 575 -5.97 31.34 -18.99
CA LEU A 575 -6.15 31.10 -17.55
C LEU A 575 -5.00 30.27 -16.96
N SER A 576 -4.60 29.18 -17.63
CA SER A 576 -3.49 28.32 -17.21
C SER A 576 -2.18 29.11 -17.13
N TYR A 577 -1.90 29.96 -18.13
CA TYR A 577 -0.71 30.80 -18.15
C TYR A 577 -0.74 31.86 -17.03
N LYS A 578 -1.88 32.50 -16.82
CA LYS A 578 -2.07 33.50 -15.75
C LYS A 578 -1.88 32.89 -14.36
N LEU A 579 -2.45 31.71 -14.11
CA LEU A 579 -2.24 30.97 -12.86
C LEU A 579 -0.75 30.73 -12.60
N CYS A 580 0.09 30.45 -13.62
CA CYS A 580 1.54 30.26 -13.46
C CYS A 580 2.29 31.45 -12.85
N HIS A 581 1.69 32.64 -12.79
CA HIS A 581 2.25 33.85 -12.17
C HIS A 581 1.92 33.97 -10.67
N LEU A 582 1.03 33.14 -10.15
CA LEU A 582 0.54 33.16 -8.76
C LEU A 582 1.27 32.18 -7.83
N TYR A 583 2.37 31.56 -8.28
CA TYR A 583 3.17 30.72 -7.40
C TYR A 583 3.84 31.55 -6.31
N ALA A 584 3.41 31.39 -5.07
CA ALA A 584 3.71 32.32 -3.99
C ALA A 584 5.17 32.24 -3.49
N ARG A 585 5.94 31.22 -3.89
CA ARG A 585 7.30 30.98 -3.37
C ARG A 585 8.41 31.66 -4.18
N CYS A 586 8.11 32.31 -5.30
CA CYS A 586 9.10 33.06 -6.09
C CYS A 586 8.48 34.21 -6.90
N SER A 587 9.32 35.16 -7.32
CA SER A 587 8.98 36.26 -8.22
C SER A 587 9.21 35.91 -9.70
N ARG A 588 8.74 34.73 -10.11
CA ARG A 588 8.91 34.18 -11.46
C ARG A 588 7.70 33.35 -11.85
N THR A 589 7.45 33.27 -13.15
CA THR A 589 6.45 32.37 -13.71
C THR A 589 6.98 30.94 -13.65
N VAL A 590 6.19 30.02 -13.10
CA VAL A 590 6.55 28.60 -12.96
C VAL A 590 6.18 27.78 -14.19
N SER A 591 6.77 26.60 -14.32
CA SER A 591 6.71 25.76 -15.53
C SER A 591 5.35 25.10 -15.83
N TYR A 592 4.42 25.15 -14.89
CA TYR A 592 3.05 24.66 -15.02
C TYR A 592 2.22 25.23 -13.86
N VAL A 593 0.90 25.03 -13.91
CA VAL A 593 -0.07 25.66 -13.01
C VAL A 593 0.22 25.40 -11.52
N PRO A 594 0.15 26.42 -10.64
CA PRO A 594 0.48 26.27 -9.22
C PRO A 594 -0.33 25.25 -8.42
N PRO A 595 -1.66 25.03 -8.63
CA PRO A 595 -2.39 23.99 -7.92
C PRO A 595 -1.70 22.63 -8.01
N ALA A 596 -1.41 22.17 -9.24
CA ALA A 596 -0.68 20.92 -9.47
C ALA A 596 0.72 20.95 -8.81
N TYR A 597 1.41 22.09 -8.91
CA TYR A 597 2.72 22.27 -8.28
C TYR A 597 2.66 22.13 -6.75
N TYR A 598 1.64 22.72 -6.11
CA TYR A 598 1.45 22.63 -4.67
C TYR A 598 1.10 21.21 -4.24
N ALA A 599 0.24 20.50 -4.99
CA ALA A 599 -0.04 19.08 -4.75
C ALA A 599 1.26 18.26 -4.76
N HIS A 600 2.11 18.44 -5.77
CA HIS A 600 3.40 17.77 -5.82
C HIS A 600 4.30 18.04 -4.60
N ILE A 601 4.32 19.28 -4.11
CA ILE A 601 5.06 19.66 -2.90
C ILE A 601 4.47 19.01 -1.64
N VAL A 602 3.14 18.90 -1.56
CA VAL A 602 2.43 18.27 -0.45
C VAL A 602 2.70 16.77 -0.43
N ALA A 603 2.58 16.07 -1.56
CA ALA A 603 2.89 14.65 -1.64
C ALA A 603 4.37 14.36 -1.29
N ALA A 604 5.29 15.19 -1.78
CA ALA A 604 6.70 15.09 -1.42
C ALA A 604 6.96 15.39 0.07
N ARG A 605 6.20 16.30 0.69
CA ARG A 605 6.29 16.60 2.12
C ARG A 605 5.81 15.44 2.97
N ALA A 606 4.67 14.87 2.62
CA ALA A 606 4.00 13.82 3.39
C ALA A 606 4.85 12.56 3.53
N ARG A 607 5.75 12.29 2.58
CA ARG A 607 6.77 11.24 2.74
C ARG A 607 7.55 11.41 4.04
N PHE A 608 7.99 12.64 4.33
CA PHE A 608 8.79 12.94 5.53
C PHE A 608 8.04 12.70 6.85
N HIS A 609 6.72 12.45 6.83
CA HIS A 609 5.92 12.31 8.04
C HIS A 609 5.93 10.88 8.64
N ALA A 610 6.53 9.90 7.96
CA ALA A 610 6.67 8.52 8.45
C ALA A 610 7.77 8.36 9.52
N ARG A 611 7.41 7.79 10.69
CA ARG A 611 8.38 7.36 11.73
C ARG A 611 8.98 5.99 11.38
N GLY A 612 10.21 5.74 11.81
CA GLY A 612 10.84 4.41 11.71
C GLY A 612 11.42 4.05 10.34
N GLU A 613 11.14 4.80 9.29
CA GLU A 613 11.90 4.68 8.05
C GLU A 613 13.34 5.12 8.34
N ARG A 614 14.35 4.28 8.04
CA ARG A 614 15.74 4.72 7.94
C ARG A 614 15.79 5.77 6.82
N TRP A 615 15.55 7.04 7.17
CA TRP A 615 15.88 8.20 6.37
C TRP A 615 17.39 8.22 6.26
N SER A 616 17.88 7.44 5.32
CA SER A 616 19.22 7.53 4.81
C SER A 616 19.07 8.18 3.45
N ASP A 617 20.11 8.83 2.92
CA ASP A 617 20.12 9.25 1.50
C ASP A 617 20.12 8.06 0.51
N THR A 618 19.71 6.90 1.01
CA THR A 618 19.54 5.62 0.41
C THR A 618 18.08 5.21 0.51
N THR A 619 17.42 5.15 -0.64
CA THR A 619 16.83 3.86 -0.99
C THR A 619 17.93 2.80 -0.92
N SER A 620 18.03 2.12 0.21
CA SER A 620 18.71 0.84 0.26
C SER A 620 17.93 -0.14 1.09
N SER A 621 17.48 -1.17 0.39
CA SER A 621 17.54 -2.56 0.79
C SER A 621 18.56 -2.84 1.92
N GLU A 622 18.04 -3.17 3.09
CA GLU A 622 18.56 -4.16 4.02
C GLU A 622 17.35 -4.87 4.62
N SER A 623 17.33 -6.19 4.47
CA SER A 623 16.38 -7.11 5.08
C SER A 623 16.58 -7.12 6.59
N GLY A 624 15.58 -6.62 7.32
CA GLY A 624 15.45 -6.78 8.76
C GLY A 624 13.97 -6.97 9.08
N ALA A 625 13.64 -8.07 9.73
CA ALA A 625 12.31 -8.40 10.20
C ALA A 625 11.87 -7.44 11.32
N GLY A 626 10.56 -7.17 11.38
CA GLY A 626 9.84 -6.83 12.61
C GLY A 626 9.88 -5.36 13.06
N GLU A 627 8.89 -4.58 12.63
CA GLU A 627 7.87 -3.96 13.51
C GLU A 627 7.00 -3.01 12.69
N ALA A 628 5.67 -3.16 12.79
CA ALA A 628 4.71 -2.27 12.17
C ALA A 628 4.79 -0.90 12.87
N SER A 629 5.38 0.09 12.20
CA SER A 629 5.27 1.48 12.65
C SER A 629 3.84 1.96 12.43
N SER A 630 3.10 2.12 13.52
CA SER A 630 1.84 2.85 13.52
C SER A 630 2.09 4.30 13.07
N TYR A 631 1.36 4.74 12.05
CA TYR A 631 1.20 6.17 11.81
C TYR A 631 0.22 6.65 12.85
N LEU A 632 0.74 7.24 13.93
CA LEU A 632 -0.09 7.79 14.99
C LEU A 632 -1.01 8.87 14.42
N THR A 633 -2.31 8.60 14.50
CA THR A 633 -3.41 9.54 14.44
C THR A 633 -3.02 10.83 15.18
N VAL A 634 -3.27 11.98 14.55
CA VAL A 634 -3.23 13.29 15.20
C VAL A 634 -3.88 13.17 16.58
N LYS A 635 -3.21 13.66 17.62
CA LYS A 635 -3.62 13.49 19.02
C LYS A 635 -5.12 13.80 19.21
N PRO A 636 -5.91 12.89 19.81
CA PRO A 636 -7.33 13.11 20.15
C PRO A 636 -7.57 14.31 21.09
N GLU A 637 -6.52 14.77 21.77
CA GLU A 637 -6.53 15.92 22.69
C GLU A 637 -6.89 17.25 21.99
N LEU A 638 -6.80 17.32 20.65
CA LEU A 638 -7.18 18.50 19.83
C LEU A 638 -8.48 18.29 19.03
N MET A 639 -9.20 17.17 19.25
CA MET A 639 -10.49 16.83 18.63
C MET A 639 -11.62 16.69 19.67
N ARG A 640 -11.51 17.39 20.81
CA ARG A 640 -12.69 17.77 21.61
C ARG A 640 -13.32 18.96 20.90
N ASP A 641 -13.92 18.80 19.71
CA ASP A 641 -15.38 18.62 19.61
C ASP A 641 -15.81 17.92 18.30
N SER A 642 -15.28 16.73 18.00
CA SER A 642 -15.78 15.91 16.89
C SER A 642 -15.86 14.45 17.31
N LYS A 643 -17.01 14.02 17.87
CA LYS A 643 -17.28 12.60 18.14
C LYS A 643 -17.13 11.79 16.83
N ASP A 644 -16.22 10.81 16.79
CA ASP A 644 -16.18 9.78 15.74
C ASP A 644 -17.55 9.08 15.74
N ALA A 645 -18.28 9.19 14.63
CA ALA A 645 -19.65 8.71 14.52
C ALA A 645 -19.76 7.17 14.37
N ARG A 646 -18.63 6.46 14.27
CA ARG A 646 -18.59 4.99 14.16
C ARG A 646 -18.74 4.31 15.52
N ILE A 647 -19.29 3.08 15.50
CA ILE A 647 -19.47 2.24 16.68
C ILE A 647 -18.10 1.87 17.24
N GLN A 648 -17.82 2.26 18.47
CA GLN A 648 -16.54 2.01 19.12
C GLN A 648 -16.51 0.59 19.71
N VAL A 649 -15.48 -0.18 19.35
CA VAL A 649 -15.27 -1.54 19.88
C VAL A 649 -14.00 -1.55 20.73
N ALA A 650 -14.14 -1.88 22.01
CA ALA A 650 -13.07 -1.74 22.99
C ALA A 650 -11.98 -2.82 22.82
N ASN A 651 -12.38 -4.06 22.54
CA ASN A 651 -11.46 -5.18 22.46
C ASN A 651 -11.23 -5.67 21.01
N PRO A 652 -10.03 -6.18 20.70
CA PRO A 652 -9.69 -6.56 19.32
C PRO A 652 -10.44 -7.79 18.82
N VAL A 653 -10.53 -7.95 17.50
CA VAL A 653 -10.90 -9.22 16.85
C VAL A 653 -9.74 -9.73 16.01
N VAL A 654 -9.65 -11.04 15.83
CA VAL A 654 -8.64 -11.67 14.98
C VAL A 654 -9.25 -11.95 13.61
N ASP A 655 -8.67 -11.36 12.56
CA ASP A 655 -9.10 -11.54 11.17
C ASP A 655 -8.10 -12.42 10.44
N LEU A 656 -8.58 -13.56 9.96
CA LEU A 656 -7.80 -14.59 9.29
C LEU A 656 -8.18 -14.56 7.81
N ASP A 657 -7.34 -13.91 7.01
CA ASP A 657 -7.55 -13.75 5.58
C ASP A 657 -7.36 -15.07 4.83
N GLY A 658 -7.88 -15.15 3.61
CA GLY A 658 -7.97 -16.39 2.85
C GLY A 658 -7.36 -16.32 1.47
N ASP A 659 -7.88 -17.18 0.60
CA ASP A 659 -7.40 -17.37 -0.76
C ASP A 659 -8.44 -16.96 -1.82
N GLU A 660 -7.97 -16.84 -3.07
CA GLU A 660 -8.78 -16.75 -4.29
C GLU A 660 -9.93 -15.73 -4.24
N MET A 661 -11.11 -16.08 -4.76
CA MET A 661 -12.23 -15.15 -4.92
C MET A 661 -12.77 -14.72 -3.56
N THR A 662 -12.72 -15.62 -2.58
CA THR A 662 -13.15 -15.32 -1.22
C THR A 662 -12.29 -14.26 -0.56
N ARG A 663 -10.97 -14.20 -0.82
CA ARG A 663 -10.11 -13.11 -0.34
C ARG A 663 -10.57 -11.74 -0.84
N ILE A 664 -10.92 -11.65 -2.12
CA ILE A 664 -11.40 -10.39 -2.75
C ILE A 664 -12.72 -9.94 -2.11
N ILE A 665 -13.64 -10.88 -1.91
CA ILE A 665 -14.93 -10.61 -1.27
C ILE A 665 -14.75 -10.24 0.20
N TRP A 666 -13.84 -10.93 0.89
CA TRP A 666 -13.52 -10.68 2.29
C TRP A 666 -13.02 -9.27 2.53
N GLN A 667 -12.10 -8.80 1.68
CA GLN A 667 -11.65 -7.42 1.67
C GLN A 667 -12.81 -6.45 1.40
N SER A 668 -13.64 -6.74 0.39
CA SER A 668 -14.81 -5.91 0.06
C SER A 668 -15.82 -5.81 1.20
N ILE A 669 -16.10 -6.90 1.92
CA ILE A 669 -16.99 -6.90 3.09
C ILE A 669 -16.42 -5.99 4.18
N LYS A 670 -15.13 -6.15 4.48
CA LYS A 670 -14.46 -5.35 5.51
C LYS A 670 -14.49 -3.85 5.18
N GLU A 671 -14.16 -3.49 3.95
CA GLU A 671 -14.04 -2.09 3.51
C GLU A 671 -15.40 -1.42 3.27
N LYS A 672 -16.40 -2.13 2.75
CA LYS A 672 -17.71 -1.55 2.41
C LYS A 672 -18.75 -1.68 3.52
N LEU A 673 -18.74 -2.80 4.27
CA LEU A 673 -19.81 -3.12 5.21
C LEU A 673 -19.40 -2.96 6.67
N ILE A 674 -18.12 -3.17 7.03
CA ILE A 674 -17.68 -3.18 8.44
C ILE A 674 -17.02 -1.86 8.86
N LEU A 675 -15.85 -1.53 8.32
CA LEU A 675 -15.02 -0.40 8.74
C LEU A 675 -15.63 1.01 8.54
N PRO A 676 -16.58 1.22 7.61
CA PRO A 676 -17.31 2.50 7.54
C PRO A 676 -18.19 2.77 8.75
N HIS A 677 -18.63 1.73 9.45
CA HIS A 677 -19.60 1.83 10.55
C HIS A 677 -19.01 1.44 11.92
N VAL A 678 -17.94 0.66 11.95
CA VAL A 678 -17.36 0.09 13.16
C VAL A 678 -15.88 0.46 13.28
N ASN A 679 -15.51 1.07 14.40
CA ASN A 679 -14.12 1.29 14.79
C ASN A 679 -13.66 0.14 15.71
N VAL A 680 -12.98 -0.84 15.13
CA VAL A 680 -12.50 -2.05 15.82
C VAL A 680 -11.02 -2.28 15.54
N ASP A 681 -10.25 -2.64 16.58
CA ASP A 681 -8.87 -3.08 16.44
C ASP A 681 -8.83 -4.51 15.85
N ILE A 682 -8.25 -4.65 14.65
CA ILE A 682 -8.18 -5.92 13.93
C ILE A 682 -6.74 -6.47 14.01
N LYS A 683 -6.59 -7.67 14.56
CA LYS A 683 -5.36 -8.46 14.50
C LYS A 683 -5.39 -9.33 13.25
N TYR A 684 -4.70 -8.89 12.22
CA TYR A 684 -4.72 -9.51 10.90
C TYR A 684 -3.67 -10.62 10.76
N TYR A 685 -4.09 -11.77 10.19
CA TYR A 685 -3.25 -12.91 9.86
C TYR A 685 -3.57 -13.39 8.45
N ASP A 686 -2.57 -13.48 7.57
CA ASP A 686 -2.74 -13.95 6.19
C ASP A 686 -2.61 -15.48 6.13
N LEU A 687 -3.72 -16.22 5.99
CA LEU A 687 -3.69 -17.66 5.78
C LEU A 687 -3.64 -18.05 4.29
N GLY A 688 -3.34 -17.10 3.40
CA GLY A 688 -3.15 -17.38 1.99
C GLY A 688 -2.00 -18.35 1.75
N MET A 689 -2.15 -19.23 0.75
CA MET A 689 -1.22 -20.33 0.49
C MET A 689 0.25 -19.89 0.38
N GLU A 690 0.51 -18.79 -0.31
CA GLU A 690 1.88 -18.25 -0.47
C GLU A 690 2.50 -17.77 0.85
N TYR A 691 1.70 -17.22 1.77
CA TYR A 691 2.21 -16.76 3.06
C TYR A 691 2.37 -17.91 4.05
N ARG A 692 1.50 -18.92 3.97
CA ARG A 692 1.67 -20.19 4.69
C ARG A 692 2.96 -20.89 4.28
N GLU A 693 3.26 -21.01 2.99
CA GLU A 693 4.57 -21.53 2.52
C GLU A 693 5.74 -20.72 3.09
N LYS A 694 5.69 -19.38 3.00
CA LYS A 694 6.76 -18.50 3.53
C LYS A 694 7.02 -18.70 5.02
N THR A 695 5.99 -19.04 5.79
CA THR A 695 6.05 -19.21 7.25
C THR A 695 6.10 -20.66 7.68
N LYS A 696 6.14 -21.63 6.75
CA LYS A 696 5.98 -23.07 7.03
C LYS A 696 4.74 -23.35 7.88
N ASP A 697 3.63 -22.70 7.52
CA ASP A 697 2.32 -22.75 8.17
C ASP A 697 2.28 -22.26 9.64
N GLN A 698 3.37 -21.63 10.12
CA GLN A 698 3.42 -21.05 11.47
C GLN A 698 2.36 -19.97 11.68
N VAL A 699 2.00 -19.22 10.62
CA VAL A 699 0.95 -18.20 10.67
C VAL A 699 -0.41 -18.76 11.14
N THR A 700 -0.74 -20.01 10.78
CA THR A 700 -1.99 -20.66 11.19
C THR A 700 -2.01 -20.96 12.69
N ILE A 701 -0.86 -21.38 13.24
CA ILE A 701 -0.69 -21.62 14.67
C ILE A 701 -0.77 -20.29 15.43
N ASP A 702 -0.08 -19.26 14.95
CA ASP A 702 -0.07 -17.93 15.57
C ASP A 702 -1.45 -17.30 15.57
N ALA A 703 -2.22 -17.47 14.49
CA ALA A 703 -3.60 -17.02 14.40
C ALA A 703 -4.50 -17.73 15.42
N ALA A 704 -4.37 -19.05 15.58
CA ALA A 704 -5.12 -19.80 16.58
C ALA A 704 -4.79 -19.35 18.02
N GLN A 705 -3.51 -19.08 18.31
CA GLN A 705 -3.09 -18.53 19.61
C GLN A 705 -3.62 -17.11 19.84
N ALA A 706 -3.68 -16.28 18.79
CA ALA A 706 -4.30 -14.97 18.86
C ALA A 706 -5.81 -15.08 19.14
N ILE A 707 -6.51 -16.05 18.54
CA ILE A 707 -7.93 -16.29 18.83
C ILE A 707 -8.11 -16.68 20.29
N LEU A 708 -7.28 -17.55 20.87
CA LEU A 708 -7.34 -17.86 22.31
C LEU A 708 -7.09 -16.62 23.18
N LYS A 709 -6.16 -15.75 22.78
CA LYS A 709 -5.83 -14.53 23.51
C LYS A 709 -6.97 -13.51 23.48
N TYR A 710 -7.54 -13.26 22.31
CA TYR A 710 -8.54 -12.21 22.10
C TYR A 710 -9.97 -12.73 22.19
N ASN A 711 -10.20 -14.04 22.16
CA ASN A 711 -11.49 -14.75 22.25
C ASN A 711 -12.41 -14.64 21.02
N VAL A 712 -12.03 -13.93 19.96
CA VAL A 712 -12.84 -13.76 18.74
C VAL A 712 -11.98 -13.91 17.50
N GLY A 713 -12.25 -14.96 16.71
CA GLY A 713 -11.69 -15.20 15.39
C GLY A 713 -12.74 -15.06 14.29
N ILE A 714 -12.36 -14.43 13.18
CA ILE A 714 -13.18 -14.26 11.99
C ILE A 714 -12.34 -14.71 10.81
N LYS A 715 -12.79 -15.73 10.08
CA LYS A 715 -11.93 -16.47 9.16
C LYS A 715 -12.54 -16.60 7.77
N CYS A 716 -11.72 -16.27 6.78
CA CYS A 716 -12.02 -16.46 5.37
C CYS A 716 -11.80 -17.93 4.93
N ALA A 717 -12.30 -18.28 3.74
CA ALA A 717 -12.04 -19.59 3.15
C ALA A 717 -10.57 -19.70 2.68
N THR A 718 -9.96 -20.86 2.92
CA THR A 718 -8.54 -21.12 2.63
C THR A 718 -8.39 -22.38 1.78
N ILE A 719 -7.32 -22.44 0.98
CA ILE A 719 -6.97 -23.63 0.21
C ILE A 719 -6.36 -24.69 1.15
N THR A 720 -6.81 -25.94 1.01
CA THR A 720 -6.06 -27.12 1.47
C THR A 720 -5.44 -27.76 0.22
N PRO A 721 -4.10 -27.84 0.10
CA PRO A 721 -3.45 -28.18 -1.16
C PRO A 721 -3.52 -29.69 -1.44
N ASP A 722 -3.85 -30.05 -2.67
CA ASP A 722 -3.65 -31.38 -3.24
C ASP A 722 -2.34 -31.45 -4.06
N GLU A 723 -2.04 -32.58 -4.68
CA GLU A 723 -0.82 -32.77 -5.50
C GLU A 723 -0.71 -31.75 -6.66
N GLN A 724 -1.84 -31.32 -7.23
CA GLN A 724 -1.86 -30.33 -8.30
C GLN A 724 -1.55 -28.93 -7.74
N ARG A 725 -2.15 -28.58 -6.59
CA ARG A 725 -1.90 -27.29 -5.93
C ARG A 725 -0.49 -27.19 -5.37
N VAL A 726 0.11 -28.30 -4.90
CA VAL A 726 1.54 -28.35 -4.51
C VAL A 726 2.43 -27.91 -5.68
N LYS A 727 2.17 -28.41 -6.88
CA LYS A 727 2.90 -28.00 -8.09
C LYS A 727 2.59 -26.56 -8.50
N GLU A 728 1.33 -26.15 -8.42
CA GLU A 728 0.90 -24.80 -8.81
C GLU A 728 1.56 -23.71 -7.96
N PHE A 729 1.61 -23.90 -6.65
CA PHE A 729 2.15 -22.93 -5.70
C PHE A 729 3.63 -23.16 -5.36
N ASN A 730 4.26 -24.19 -5.95
CA ASN A 730 5.64 -24.63 -5.64
C ASN A 730 5.86 -24.86 -4.14
N LEU A 731 4.96 -25.62 -3.51
CA LEU A 731 5.02 -25.87 -2.07
C LEU A 731 6.16 -26.82 -1.69
N SER A 732 6.84 -26.54 -0.58
CA SER A 732 7.90 -27.39 -0.06
C SER A 732 7.37 -28.68 0.57
N GLU A 733 6.12 -28.67 1.05
CA GLU A 733 5.40 -29.83 1.57
C GLU A 733 3.88 -29.68 1.37
N MET A 734 3.14 -30.79 1.51
CA MET A 734 1.68 -30.78 1.46
C MET A 734 1.13 -30.36 2.83
N TYR A 735 0.85 -29.07 3.00
CA TYR A 735 0.35 -28.54 4.27
C TYR A 735 -1.03 -29.08 4.65
N ARG A 736 -1.26 -29.22 5.97
CA ARG A 736 -2.55 -29.62 6.55
C ARG A 736 -3.61 -28.52 6.36
N SER A 737 -4.88 -28.87 6.56
CA SER A 737 -5.97 -27.90 6.52
C SER A 737 -5.87 -26.86 7.65
N PRO A 738 -5.92 -25.55 7.37
CA PRO A 738 -5.96 -24.50 8.41
C PRO A 738 -7.11 -24.69 9.40
N ASN A 739 -8.27 -25.11 8.89
CA ASN A 739 -9.44 -25.41 9.71
C ASN A 739 -9.09 -26.49 10.74
N GLY A 740 -8.45 -27.58 10.31
CA GLY A 740 -8.02 -28.65 11.19
C GLY A 740 -7.05 -28.16 12.26
N THR A 741 -6.04 -27.36 11.88
CA THR A 741 -5.05 -26.82 12.81
C THR A 741 -5.70 -25.90 13.86
N ILE A 742 -6.52 -24.94 13.44
CA ILE A 742 -7.20 -24.00 14.35
C ILE A 742 -8.17 -24.75 15.28
N ARG A 743 -9.01 -25.65 14.74
CA ARG A 743 -9.96 -26.44 15.53
C ARG A 743 -9.26 -27.27 16.62
N ASN A 744 -8.12 -27.87 16.29
CA ASN A 744 -7.33 -28.64 17.24
C ASN A 744 -6.75 -27.78 18.37
N ILE A 745 -6.28 -26.58 18.06
CA ILE A 745 -5.69 -25.66 19.05
C ILE A 745 -6.78 -25.05 19.94
N LEU A 746 -7.92 -24.68 19.36
CA LEU A 746 -9.05 -24.11 20.11
C LEU A 746 -9.80 -25.16 20.93
N ASN A 747 -9.78 -26.43 20.51
CA ASN A 747 -10.49 -27.55 21.14
C ASN A 747 -12.00 -27.27 21.30
N GLY A 748 -12.63 -26.72 20.25
CA GLY A 748 -14.03 -26.31 20.24
C GLY A 748 -14.95 -27.18 19.37
N THR A 749 -16.25 -27.03 19.58
CA THR A 749 -17.30 -27.69 18.79
C THR A 749 -17.72 -26.79 17.63
N VAL A 750 -17.83 -27.36 16.43
CA VAL A 750 -18.29 -26.61 15.24
C VAL A 750 -19.81 -26.71 15.15
N PHE A 751 -20.48 -25.56 15.10
CA PHE A 751 -21.91 -25.47 14.86
C PHE A 751 -22.18 -24.91 13.47
N ARG A 752 -22.99 -25.61 12.70
CA ARG A 752 -23.49 -25.17 11.40
C ARG A 752 -25.00 -25.00 11.43
N GLU A 753 -25.47 -23.82 11.05
CA GLU A 753 -26.88 -23.44 11.05
C GLU A 753 -27.26 -22.76 9.73
N PRO A 754 -28.32 -23.22 9.04
CA PRO A 754 -28.74 -22.66 7.77
C PRO A 754 -29.31 -21.25 7.92
N ILE A 755 -28.95 -20.38 6.98
CA ILE A 755 -29.51 -19.04 6.81
C ILE A 755 -30.79 -19.18 5.99
N LEU A 756 -31.94 -18.98 6.63
CA LEU A 756 -33.23 -19.20 6.00
C LEU A 756 -33.62 -18.01 5.12
N LEU A 757 -33.76 -18.27 3.82
CA LEU A 757 -34.38 -17.36 2.86
C LEU A 757 -35.76 -17.92 2.46
N LYS A 758 -36.78 -17.07 2.46
CA LYS A 758 -38.16 -17.44 2.10
C LYS A 758 -38.33 -17.66 0.60
N SER A 759 -37.63 -16.86 -0.20
CA SER A 759 -37.70 -16.87 -1.67
C SER A 759 -36.95 -18.04 -2.31
N ILE A 760 -36.01 -18.65 -1.58
CA ILE A 760 -35.20 -19.77 -2.10
C ILE A 760 -35.92 -21.11 -1.84
N PRO A 761 -36.22 -21.89 -2.89
CA PRO A 761 -36.84 -23.20 -2.73
C PRO A 761 -35.86 -24.17 -2.04
N LYS A 762 -36.41 -24.99 -1.14
CA LYS A 762 -35.66 -26.02 -0.40
C LYS A 762 -35.79 -27.34 -1.14
N ILE A 763 -34.70 -28.10 -1.23
CA ILE A 763 -34.70 -29.44 -1.82
C ILE A 763 -35.53 -30.40 -0.96
N VAL A 764 -35.51 -30.20 0.36
CA VAL A 764 -36.38 -30.91 1.31
C VAL A 764 -37.48 -29.93 1.76
N PRO A 765 -38.68 -29.96 1.15
CA PRO A 765 -39.68 -28.90 1.34
C PRO A 765 -40.22 -28.80 2.77
N GLY A 766 -40.20 -29.91 3.53
CA GLY A 766 -40.69 -29.96 4.91
C GLY A 766 -39.86 -29.14 5.91
N TRP A 767 -38.60 -28.81 5.57
CA TRP A 767 -37.67 -28.12 6.46
C TRP A 767 -37.98 -26.62 6.58
N THR A 768 -38.91 -26.28 7.45
CA THR A 768 -39.40 -24.90 7.67
C THR A 768 -38.68 -24.17 8.80
N LYS A 769 -38.10 -24.91 9.76
CA LYS A 769 -37.25 -24.42 10.86
C LYS A 769 -35.80 -24.87 10.63
N PRO A 770 -34.77 -24.20 11.17
CA PRO A 770 -33.38 -24.58 10.94
C PRO A 770 -33.03 -25.88 11.68
N ILE A 771 -32.13 -26.69 11.11
CA ILE A 771 -31.47 -27.81 11.80
C ILE A 771 -30.03 -27.37 12.10
N VAL A 772 -29.64 -27.36 13.37
CA VAL A 772 -28.30 -26.94 13.79
C VAL A 772 -27.43 -28.18 14.00
N ILE A 773 -26.37 -28.35 13.21
CA ILE A 773 -25.44 -29.47 13.40
C ILE A 773 -24.35 -29.06 14.37
N GLY A 774 -24.18 -29.81 15.46
CA GLY A 774 -23.02 -29.76 16.32
C GLY A 774 -22.03 -30.87 15.94
N ARG A 775 -20.86 -30.51 15.44
CA ARG A 775 -19.81 -31.44 15.02
C ARG A 775 -18.68 -31.45 16.04
N HIS A 776 -18.35 -32.65 16.55
CA HIS A 776 -17.33 -32.88 17.58
C HIS A 776 -15.92 -32.38 17.21
N ALA A 777 -15.58 -32.31 15.91
CA ALA A 777 -14.35 -31.71 15.39
C ALA A 777 -13.00 -32.23 15.98
N PHE A 778 -12.99 -33.36 16.69
CA PHE A 778 -11.79 -34.03 17.21
C PHE A 778 -11.86 -35.55 17.03
N GLY A 779 -10.69 -36.19 16.89
CA GLY A 779 -10.57 -37.65 16.77
C GLY A 779 -11.22 -38.21 15.50
N ASP A 780 -11.71 -39.44 15.61
CA ASP A 780 -12.46 -40.16 14.56
C ASP A 780 -11.63 -40.38 13.28
N GLN A 781 -12.26 -40.64 12.13
CA GLN A 781 -11.61 -40.85 10.82
C GLN A 781 -10.59 -39.76 10.45
N TYR A 782 -10.81 -38.52 10.89
CA TYR A 782 -9.92 -37.38 10.64
C TYR A 782 -8.57 -37.45 11.36
N LYS A 783 -8.43 -38.33 12.36
CA LYS A 783 -7.16 -38.64 13.05
C LYS A 783 -6.89 -40.14 13.09
N ALA A 784 -7.49 -40.89 12.17
CA ALA A 784 -7.25 -42.31 12.07
C ALA A 784 -5.83 -42.60 11.55
N THR A 785 -5.34 -43.79 11.86
CA THR A 785 -4.14 -44.36 11.24
C THR A 785 -4.58 -45.57 10.44
N ASP A 786 -4.22 -45.61 9.17
CA ASP A 786 -4.58 -46.66 8.22
C ASP A 786 -3.35 -47.23 7.50
N PHE A 787 -3.53 -48.41 6.88
CA PHE A 787 -2.49 -49.08 6.12
C PHE A 787 -3.07 -50.02 5.07
N VAL A 788 -2.26 -50.32 4.04
CA VAL A 788 -2.52 -51.37 3.05
C VAL A 788 -1.74 -52.61 3.46
N ALA A 789 -2.41 -53.75 3.59
CA ALA A 789 -1.77 -55.06 3.66
C ALA A 789 -1.50 -55.54 2.24
N GLU A 790 -0.23 -55.75 1.87
CA GLU A 790 0.15 -56.15 0.51
C GLU A 790 -0.08 -57.65 0.22
N GLY A 791 -0.35 -58.45 1.25
CA GLY A 791 -0.55 -59.89 1.16
C GLY A 791 -1.07 -60.48 2.47
N PRO A 792 -1.11 -61.83 2.59
CA PRO A 792 -1.62 -62.51 3.77
C PRO A 792 -0.87 -62.10 5.05
N GLY A 793 -1.59 -61.87 6.15
CA GLY A 793 -0.99 -61.40 7.40
C GLY A 793 -2.00 -61.08 8.50
N ARG A 794 -1.52 -60.98 9.75
CA ARG A 794 -2.37 -60.75 10.93
C ARG A 794 -2.35 -59.28 11.36
N PHE A 795 -3.52 -58.68 11.52
CA PHE A 795 -3.70 -57.34 12.08
C PHE A 795 -4.19 -57.39 13.53
N GLU A 796 -3.41 -56.81 14.44
CA GLU A 796 -3.67 -56.79 15.88
C GLU A 796 -3.60 -55.36 16.43
N MET A 797 -4.45 -55.07 17.42
CA MET A 797 -4.46 -53.81 18.18
C MET A 797 -3.94 -54.07 19.60
N THR A 798 -2.98 -53.27 20.05
CA THR A 798 -2.39 -53.40 21.40
C THR A 798 -2.48 -52.08 22.17
N PHE A 799 -2.96 -52.13 23.42
CA PHE A 799 -2.95 -51.02 24.36
C PHE A 799 -2.01 -51.31 25.54
N THR A 800 -0.99 -50.47 25.72
CA THR A 800 0.00 -50.61 26.80
C THR A 800 -0.21 -49.50 27.84
N PRO A 801 -0.67 -49.84 29.05
CA PRO A 801 -0.83 -48.87 30.12
C PRO A 801 0.50 -48.21 30.53
N LYS A 802 0.52 -46.87 30.66
CA LYS A 802 1.72 -46.14 31.09
C LYS A 802 2.15 -46.44 32.53
N ASN A 803 1.24 -46.94 33.37
CA ASN A 803 1.51 -47.31 34.75
C ASN A 803 2.18 -48.68 34.91
N GLY A 804 2.66 -49.29 33.81
CA GLY A 804 3.33 -50.60 33.83
C GLY A 804 2.39 -51.79 33.96
N GLY A 805 1.07 -51.59 33.86
CA GLY A 805 0.11 -52.69 33.81
C GLY A 805 0.25 -53.55 32.54
N GLU A 806 -0.31 -54.76 32.55
CA GLU A 806 -0.25 -55.67 31.41
C GLU A 806 -0.86 -55.07 30.14
N ALA A 807 -0.15 -55.23 29.02
CA ALA A 807 -0.62 -54.80 27.72
C ALA A 807 -1.82 -55.65 27.27
N LYS A 808 -2.88 -55.00 26.81
CA LYS A 808 -4.07 -55.68 26.27
C LYS A 808 -3.94 -55.78 24.76
N LYS A 809 -4.16 -56.98 24.22
CA LYS A 809 -4.03 -57.28 22.79
C LYS A 809 -5.33 -57.84 22.23
N TRP A 810 -5.76 -57.34 21.08
CA TRP A 810 -6.94 -57.80 20.36
C TRP A 810 -6.57 -58.13 18.93
N VAL A 811 -6.94 -59.31 18.44
CA VAL A 811 -6.86 -59.65 17.03
C VAL A 811 -8.01 -58.95 16.32
N VAL A 812 -7.69 -58.13 15.33
CA VAL A 812 -8.68 -57.39 14.55
C VAL A 812 -9.12 -58.24 13.36
N TYR A 813 -8.16 -58.73 12.57
CA TYR A 813 -8.43 -59.57 11.41
C TYR A 813 -7.19 -60.36 10.99
N ASP A 814 -7.39 -61.55 10.41
CA ASP A 814 -6.34 -62.35 9.77
C ASP A 814 -6.60 -62.31 8.25
N PHE A 815 -5.73 -61.63 7.50
CA PHE A 815 -5.83 -61.45 6.05
C PHE A 815 -5.32 -62.68 5.30
N ASP A 816 -6.11 -63.19 4.35
CA ASP A 816 -5.71 -64.26 3.40
C ASP A 816 -5.06 -63.71 2.11
N GLY A 817 -4.98 -62.39 1.95
CA GLY A 817 -4.50 -61.70 0.75
C GLY A 817 -4.41 -60.18 0.98
N ALA A 818 -4.27 -59.40 -0.09
CA ALA A 818 -4.16 -57.95 0.02
C ALA A 818 -5.44 -57.31 0.61
N GLY A 819 -5.29 -56.25 1.40
CA GLY A 819 -6.39 -55.59 2.08
C GLY A 819 -6.02 -54.25 2.71
N VAL A 820 -6.91 -53.69 3.52
CA VAL A 820 -6.69 -52.42 4.23
C VAL A 820 -7.15 -52.51 5.68
N GLY A 821 -6.47 -51.80 6.58
CA GLY A 821 -6.83 -51.71 7.99
C GLY A 821 -6.76 -50.27 8.51
N MET A 822 -7.52 -49.96 9.56
CA MET A 822 -7.59 -48.63 10.15
C MET A 822 -7.86 -48.70 11.67
N ALA A 823 -7.29 -47.76 12.42
CA ALA A 823 -7.59 -47.52 13.84
C ALA A 823 -7.98 -46.05 14.08
N MET A 824 -9.02 -45.82 14.90
CA MET A 824 -9.50 -44.49 15.29
C MET A 824 -9.63 -44.38 16.82
N TYR A 825 -9.54 -43.17 17.37
CA TYR A 825 -9.59 -42.94 18.82
C TYR A 825 -10.37 -41.65 19.18
N ASN A 826 -10.71 -41.51 20.46
CA ASN A 826 -11.26 -40.29 21.05
C ASN A 826 -10.92 -40.22 22.55
N THR A 827 -11.10 -39.06 23.19
CA THR A 827 -10.83 -38.86 24.62
C THR A 827 -12.08 -38.42 25.36
N ASP A 828 -12.23 -38.85 26.62
CA ASP A 828 -13.36 -38.44 27.47
C ASP A 828 -13.44 -36.91 27.60
N GLU A 829 -12.30 -36.24 27.80
CA GLU A 829 -12.22 -34.77 27.88
C GLU A 829 -12.85 -34.09 26.65
N SER A 830 -12.53 -34.58 25.45
CA SER A 830 -13.06 -34.02 24.22
C SER A 830 -14.57 -34.27 24.09
N ILE A 831 -15.04 -35.46 24.47
CA ILE A 831 -16.47 -35.82 24.45
C ILE A 831 -17.27 -34.96 25.45
N ILE A 832 -16.72 -34.74 26.65
CA ILE A 832 -17.32 -33.88 27.69
C ILE A 832 -17.45 -32.45 27.18
N GLY A 833 -16.38 -31.89 26.59
CA GLY A 833 -16.40 -30.55 26.01
C GLY A 833 -17.44 -30.40 24.90
N PHE A 834 -17.57 -31.44 24.06
CA PHE A 834 -18.59 -31.51 23.01
C PHE A 834 -20.02 -31.52 23.56
N ALA A 835 -20.27 -32.32 24.60
CA ALA A 835 -21.56 -32.40 25.26
C ALA A 835 -22.00 -31.03 25.82
N HIS A 836 -21.15 -30.39 26.63
CA HIS A 836 -21.44 -29.07 27.19
C HIS A 836 -21.73 -28.02 26.12
N SER A 837 -20.96 -28.02 25.03
CA SER A 837 -21.17 -27.10 23.91
C SER A 837 -22.54 -27.31 23.27
N CYS A 838 -22.94 -28.56 23.04
CA CYS A 838 -24.23 -28.89 22.43
C CYS A 838 -25.42 -28.54 23.33
N PHE A 839 -25.35 -28.83 24.63
CA PHE A 839 -26.40 -28.47 25.58
C PHE A 839 -26.59 -26.95 25.69
N LYS A 840 -25.49 -26.19 25.78
CA LYS A 840 -25.54 -24.72 25.79
C LYS A 840 -26.11 -24.15 24.49
N MET A 841 -25.78 -24.74 23.34
CA MET A 841 -26.34 -24.32 22.05
C MET A 841 -27.85 -24.55 21.99
N ALA A 842 -28.31 -25.74 22.40
CA ALA A 842 -29.73 -26.09 22.48
C ALA A 842 -30.51 -25.14 23.40
N LEU A 843 -29.97 -24.82 24.58
CA LEU A 843 -30.55 -23.83 25.49
C LEU A 843 -30.57 -22.42 24.90
N THR A 844 -29.53 -22.01 24.17
CA THR A 844 -29.47 -20.69 23.54
C THR A 844 -30.49 -20.55 22.41
N LYS A 845 -30.79 -21.65 21.72
CA LYS A 845 -31.70 -21.70 20.56
C LYS A 845 -33.13 -22.08 20.90
N ASP A 846 -33.40 -22.45 22.16
CA ASP A 846 -34.68 -23.00 22.59
C ASP A 846 -35.09 -24.21 21.74
N MET A 847 -34.14 -25.13 21.50
CA MET A 847 -34.30 -26.29 20.63
C MET A 847 -33.97 -27.59 21.37
N PRO A 848 -34.69 -28.71 21.10
CA PRO A 848 -34.28 -30.02 21.60
C PRO A 848 -32.94 -30.45 21.01
N LEU A 849 -32.22 -31.29 21.75
CA LEU A 849 -30.89 -31.81 21.38
C LEU A 849 -30.95 -33.31 21.10
N TYR A 850 -30.42 -33.72 19.95
CA TYR A 850 -30.24 -35.11 19.59
C TYR A 850 -28.76 -35.46 19.47
N LEU A 851 -28.27 -36.39 20.28
CA LEU A 851 -26.98 -37.06 20.01
C LEU A 851 -27.25 -38.27 19.14
N SER A 852 -26.55 -38.37 18.02
CA SER A 852 -26.63 -39.55 17.16
C SER A 852 -25.31 -40.31 17.08
N THR A 853 -25.37 -41.61 17.29
CA THR A 853 -24.23 -42.53 17.12
C THR A 853 -24.69 -43.87 16.56
N LYS A 854 -23.78 -44.83 16.34
CA LYS A 854 -24.12 -46.21 15.98
C LYS A 854 -23.70 -47.17 17.10
N ASN A 855 -24.11 -46.87 18.33
CA ASN A 855 -23.71 -47.61 19.54
C ASN A 855 -24.17 -49.08 19.59
N THR A 856 -25.12 -49.51 18.74
CA THR A 856 -25.48 -50.92 18.58
C THR A 856 -24.38 -51.74 17.89
N ILE A 857 -23.57 -51.09 17.04
CA ILE A 857 -22.43 -51.67 16.32
C ILE A 857 -21.13 -51.35 17.08
N LEU A 858 -20.87 -50.07 17.35
CA LEU A 858 -19.70 -49.60 18.07
C LEU A 858 -19.97 -49.51 19.58
N LYS A 859 -20.27 -50.66 20.21
CA LYS A 859 -20.74 -50.76 21.59
C LYS A 859 -19.89 -50.01 22.62
N LYS A 860 -18.56 -50.07 22.49
CA LYS A 860 -17.64 -49.41 23.44
C LYS A 860 -17.35 -47.95 23.05
N TYR A 861 -17.01 -47.71 21.78
CA TYR A 861 -16.59 -46.38 21.32
C TYR A 861 -17.77 -45.41 21.30
N ASP A 862 -18.85 -45.74 20.58
CA ASP A 862 -20.05 -44.90 20.49
C ASP A 862 -20.90 -44.98 21.78
N GLY A 863 -20.80 -46.09 22.52
CA GLY A 863 -21.37 -46.21 23.85
C GLY A 863 -20.79 -45.17 24.81
N ARG A 864 -19.47 -44.92 24.76
CA ARG A 864 -18.84 -43.91 25.63
C ARG A 864 -19.36 -42.49 25.39
N PHE A 865 -19.63 -42.12 24.14
CA PHE A 865 -20.30 -40.85 23.80
C PHE A 865 -21.68 -40.74 24.43
N LYS A 866 -22.50 -41.79 24.24
CA LYS A 866 -23.86 -41.86 24.78
C LYS A 866 -23.84 -41.71 26.31
N ASP A 867 -22.99 -42.49 26.98
CA ASP A 867 -22.93 -42.53 28.45
C ASP A 867 -22.51 -41.17 29.02
N ILE A 868 -21.51 -40.52 28.41
CA ILE A 868 -21.04 -39.20 28.86
C ILE A 868 -22.12 -38.12 28.66
N PHE A 869 -22.78 -38.08 27.50
CA PHE A 869 -23.84 -37.09 27.25
C PHE A 869 -25.02 -37.29 28.20
N GLU A 870 -25.43 -38.54 28.43
CA GLU A 870 -26.52 -38.87 29.36
C GLU A 870 -26.18 -38.43 30.78
N ASP A 871 -24.97 -38.75 31.27
CA ASP A 871 -24.52 -38.36 32.61
C ASP A 871 -24.52 -36.83 32.80
N ILE A 872 -23.99 -36.09 31.82
CA ILE A 872 -23.96 -34.62 31.84
C ILE A 872 -25.37 -34.02 31.80
N TYR A 873 -26.26 -34.57 30.97
CA TYR A 873 -27.66 -34.11 30.91
C TYR A 873 -28.34 -34.24 32.26
N GLN A 874 -28.31 -35.44 32.85
CA GLN A 874 -28.99 -35.72 34.12
C GLN A 874 -28.43 -34.89 35.27
N LYS A 875 -27.10 -34.69 35.33
CA LYS A 875 -26.44 -33.97 36.43
C LYS A 875 -26.51 -32.45 36.31
N THR A 876 -26.46 -31.90 35.09
CA THR A 876 -26.21 -30.45 34.90
C THR A 876 -27.36 -29.73 34.21
N TYR A 877 -27.95 -30.30 33.15
CA TYR A 877 -28.81 -29.52 32.23
C TYR A 877 -30.29 -29.86 32.27
N LYS A 878 -30.68 -31.01 32.85
CA LYS A 878 -32.06 -31.50 32.84
C LYS A 878 -33.07 -30.45 33.32
N LYS A 879 -32.78 -29.76 34.43
CA LYS A 879 -33.66 -28.72 34.98
C LYS A 879 -33.88 -27.57 33.99
N GLU A 880 -32.80 -27.04 33.40
CA GLU A 880 -32.89 -25.92 32.44
C GLU A 880 -33.65 -26.31 31.16
N PHE A 881 -33.52 -27.57 30.72
CA PHE A 881 -34.25 -28.11 29.57
C PHE A 881 -35.75 -28.24 29.87
N GLU A 882 -36.10 -28.77 31.05
CA GLU A 882 -37.49 -28.88 31.52
C GLU A 882 -38.14 -27.49 31.64
N ASP A 883 -37.44 -26.51 32.20
CA ASP A 883 -37.91 -25.13 32.34
C ASP A 883 -38.23 -24.49 30.97
N LYS A 884 -37.42 -24.79 29.94
CA LYS A 884 -37.61 -24.33 28.56
C LYS A 884 -38.51 -25.23 27.70
N LYS A 885 -39.03 -26.34 28.25
CA LYS A 885 -39.86 -27.33 27.56
C LYS A 885 -39.18 -27.94 26.32
N ILE A 886 -37.88 -28.13 26.39
CA ILE A 886 -37.07 -28.84 25.40
C ILE A 886 -36.50 -30.11 26.03
N TRP A 887 -36.00 -31.05 25.21
CA TRP A 887 -35.48 -32.33 25.71
C TRP A 887 -34.16 -32.70 25.05
N TYR A 888 -33.45 -33.64 25.68
CA TYR A 888 -32.30 -34.33 25.12
C TYR A 888 -32.66 -35.79 24.83
N GLU A 889 -32.21 -36.31 23.70
CA GLU A 889 -32.41 -37.70 23.33
C GLU A 889 -31.19 -38.27 22.57
N HIS A 890 -30.79 -39.49 22.90
CA HIS A 890 -29.86 -40.27 22.08
C HIS A 890 -30.63 -41.08 21.04
N ARG A 891 -30.19 -41.05 19.77
CA ARG A 891 -30.75 -41.85 18.66
C ARG A 891 -29.66 -42.52 17.84
N LEU A 892 -30.02 -43.56 17.09
CA LEU A 892 -29.10 -44.09 16.09
C LEU A 892 -28.98 -43.12 14.90
N ILE A 893 -27.79 -43.01 14.32
CA ILE A 893 -27.51 -42.05 13.24
C ILE A 893 -28.41 -42.25 12.01
N ASP A 894 -28.68 -43.50 11.62
CA ASP A 894 -29.57 -43.83 10.51
C ASP A 894 -31.04 -43.48 10.82
N ASP A 895 -31.50 -43.76 12.03
CA ASP A 895 -32.84 -43.34 12.49
C ASP A 895 -32.96 -41.81 12.51
N MET A 896 -31.88 -41.12 12.91
CA MET A 896 -31.86 -39.67 12.99
C MET A 896 -31.84 -39.01 11.61
N VAL A 897 -31.18 -39.61 10.61
CA VAL A 897 -31.29 -39.18 9.21
C VAL A 897 -32.73 -39.27 8.72
N ALA A 898 -33.41 -40.39 8.98
CA ALA A 898 -34.81 -40.56 8.60
C ALA A 898 -35.73 -39.56 9.33
N GLN A 899 -35.51 -39.35 10.64
CA GLN A 899 -36.24 -38.37 11.44
C GLN A 899 -36.01 -36.94 10.94
N GLY A 900 -34.76 -36.59 10.61
CA GLY A 900 -34.39 -35.29 10.08
C GLY A 900 -35.14 -34.97 8.81
N LEU A 901 -35.14 -35.89 7.83
CA LEU A 901 -35.88 -35.74 6.56
C LEU A 901 -37.40 -35.59 6.75
N LYS A 902 -37.99 -36.31 7.72
CA LYS A 902 -39.43 -36.29 8.00
C LYS A 902 -39.87 -35.11 8.88
N SER A 903 -38.94 -34.46 9.56
CA SER A 903 -39.23 -33.37 10.49
C SER A 903 -39.45 -32.03 9.79
N SER A 904 -39.96 -31.05 10.55
CA SER A 904 -39.95 -29.65 10.13
C SER A 904 -38.60 -28.94 10.33
N GLY A 905 -37.57 -29.64 10.82
CA GLY A 905 -36.40 -29.04 11.46
C GLY A 905 -36.70 -28.53 12.88
N GLY A 906 -35.83 -27.65 13.40
CA GLY A 906 -35.99 -26.98 14.70
C GLY A 906 -35.36 -27.73 15.88
N PHE A 907 -34.19 -28.33 15.67
CA PHE A 907 -33.45 -29.06 16.69
C PHE A 907 -31.93 -28.92 16.49
N VAL A 908 -31.18 -29.15 17.56
CA VAL A 908 -29.72 -29.31 17.52
C VAL A 908 -29.40 -30.79 17.36
N TRP A 909 -28.51 -31.11 16.43
CA TRP A 909 -28.11 -32.48 16.12
C TRP A 909 -26.59 -32.63 16.30
N ALA A 910 -26.22 -33.24 17.43
CA ALA A 910 -24.84 -33.55 17.78
C ALA A 910 -24.39 -34.83 17.05
N CYS A 911 -23.34 -34.69 16.23
CA CYS A 911 -22.75 -35.74 15.43
C CYS A 911 -21.24 -35.88 15.71
N LYS A 912 -20.73 -37.10 15.54
CA LYS A 912 -19.29 -37.36 15.49
C LYS A 912 -18.65 -36.62 14.31
N ASN A 913 -17.33 -36.60 14.27
CA ASN A 913 -16.59 -35.72 13.36
C ASN A 913 -16.90 -36.00 11.87
N TYR A 914 -16.87 -37.27 11.44
CA TYR A 914 -17.18 -37.63 10.05
C TYR A 914 -18.68 -37.48 9.74
N ASP A 915 -19.54 -38.04 10.58
CA ASP A 915 -21.00 -37.97 10.38
C ASP A 915 -21.49 -36.52 10.32
N GLY A 916 -21.02 -35.66 11.22
CA GLY A 916 -21.40 -34.26 11.29
C GLY A 916 -20.92 -33.45 10.10
N ASP A 917 -19.78 -33.81 9.51
CA ASP A 917 -19.29 -33.19 8.28
C ASP A 917 -20.26 -33.47 7.12
N VAL A 918 -20.52 -34.75 6.87
CA VAL A 918 -21.42 -35.21 5.80
C VAL A 918 -22.83 -34.66 5.98
N GLN A 919 -23.40 -34.76 7.19
CA GLN A 919 -24.76 -34.28 7.45
C GLN A 919 -24.86 -32.76 7.34
N SER A 920 -23.82 -32.00 7.74
CA SER A 920 -23.84 -30.55 7.61
C SER A 920 -23.89 -30.09 6.15
N ASP A 921 -23.22 -30.80 5.24
CA ASP A 921 -23.22 -30.49 3.81
C ASP A 921 -24.56 -30.88 3.15
N ILE A 922 -25.15 -32.02 3.56
CA ILE A 922 -26.51 -32.40 3.14
C ILE A 922 -27.51 -31.34 3.58
N ILE A 923 -27.43 -30.89 4.83
CA ILE A 923 -28.31 -29.85 5.36
C ILE A 923 -28.13 -28.55 4.57
N ALA A 924 -26.89 -28.10 4.36
CA ALA A 924 -26.63 -26.88 3.60
C ALA A 924 -27.26 -26.91 2.19
N GLN A 925 -27.10 -28.01 1.46
CA GLN A 925 -27.72 -28.18 0.15
C GLN A 925 -29.24 -28.35 0.23
N GLY A 926 -29.74 -29.04 1.25
CA GLY A 926 -31.17 -29.23 1.47
C GLY A 926 -31.94 -27.92 1.67
N TYR A 927 -31.29 -26.91 2.27
CA TYR A 927 -31.81 -25.55 2.42
C TYR A 927 -31.53 -24.63 1.20
N GLY A 928 -30.87 -25.13 0.15
CA GLY A 928 -30.83 -24.51 -1.18
C GLY A 928 -29.43 -24.11 -1.71
N SER A 929 -28.48 -23.76 -0.83
CA SER A 929 -27.11 -23.41 -1.26
C SER A 929 -26.12 -23.50 -0.09
N LEU A 930 -24.90 -23.99 -0.37
CA LEU A 930 -23.77 -23.95 0.57
C LEU A 930 -23.46 -22.54 1.10
N GLY A 931 -23.75 -21.50 0.31
CA GLY A 931 -23.57 -20.09 0.70
C GLY A 931 -24.59 -19.57 1.72
N LEU A 932 -25.59 -20.38 2.08
CA LEU A 932 -26.65 -20.06 3.05
C LEU A 932 -26.45 -20.81 4.36
N MET A 933 -25.23 -20.87 4.84
CA MET A 933 -24.86 -21.58 6.07
C MET A 933 -23.94 -20.69 6.91
N THR A 934 -24.19 -20.67 8.22
CA THR A 934 -23.24 -20.12 9.20
C THR A 934 -22.35 -21.23 9.73
N SER A 935 -21.10 -20.91 10.07
CA SER A 935 -20.16 -21.87 10.68
C SER A 935 -19.44 -21.17 11.82
N VAL A 936 -19.66 -21.65 13.05
CA VAL A 936 -18.99 -21.12 14.24
C VAL A 936 -18.38 -22.25 15.04
N LEU A 937 -17.11 -22.12 15.40
CA LEU A 937 -16.47 -22.96 16.40
C LEU A 937 -16.54 -22.26 17.76
N VAL A 938 -17.02 -22.99 18.77
CA VAL A 938 -17.16 -22.48 20.13
C VAL A 938 -16.41 -23.38 21.10
N THR A 939 -15.60 -22.78 21.98
CA THR A 939 -14.91 -23.52 23.05
C THR A 939 -15.90 -23.96 24.13
N PRO A 940 -15.61 -25.03 24.91
CA PRO A 940 -16.55 -25.55 25.91
C PRO A 940 -16.99 -24.54 26.98
N ASP A 941 -16.13 -23.58 27.33
CA ASP A 941 -16.46 -22.49 28.25
C ASP A 941 -17.43 -21.45 27.64
N GLY A 942 -17.58 -21.44 26.32
CA GLY A 942 -18.40 -20.49 25.56
C GLY A 942 -17.75 -19.12 25.35
N LYS A 943 -16.51 -18.92 25.83
CA LYS A 943 -15.84 -17.62 25.81
C LYS A 943 -15.19 -17.33 24.47
N THR A 944 -14.48 -18.31 23.91
CA THR A 944 -13.77 -18.16 22.63
C THR A 944 -14.63 -18.66 21.49
N LEU A 945 -14.77 -17.82 20.46
CA LEU A 945 -15.51 -18.15 19.24
C LEU A 945 -14.66 -17.84 18.01
N GLU A 946 -14.65 -18.77 17.08
CA GLU A 946 -14.15 -18.57 15.72
C GLU A 946 -15.34 -18.70 14.76
N SER A 947 -15.47 -17.76 13.83
CA SER A 947 -16.54 -17.72 12.84
C SER A 947 -15.95 -17.75 11.44
N GLU A 948 -16.35 -18.72 10.63
CA GLU A 948 -15.80 -18.91 9.28
C GLU A 948 -16.86 -18.85 8.19
N ALA A 949 -16.44 -18.44 7.01
CA ALA A 949 -17.24 -18.61 5.80
C ALA A 949 -17.50 -20.11 5.57
N ALA A 950 -18.78 -20.51 5.49
CA ALA A 950 -19.18 -21.92 5.39
C ALA A 950 -19.01 -22.55 3.99
N HIS A 951 -18.32 -21.87 3.07
CA HIS A 951 -18.07 -22.32 1.70
C HIS A 951 -16.57 -22.37 1.37
N GLY A 952 -16.22 -23.00 0.24
CA GLY A 952 -14.84 -23.02 -0.28
C GLY A 952 -14.39 -21.70 -0.91
N THR A 953 -13.20 -21.69 -1.54
CA THR A 953 -12.48 -20.49 -2.03
C THR A 953 -12.95 -19.97 -3.41
N VAL A 954 -13.82 -20.73 -4.09
CA VAL A 954 -14.44 -20.39 -5.40
C VAL A 954 -13.42 -20.10 -6.51
N THR A 955 -12.49 -21.05 -6.73
CA THR A 955 -11.41 -20.98 -7.73
C THR A 955 -11.88 -20.56 -9.13
N ARG A 956 -13.00 -21.10 -9.62
CA ARG A 956 -13.49 -20.80 -10.97
C ARG A 956 -13.76 -19.31 -11.16
N HIS A 957 -14.43 -18.67 -10.20
CA HIS A 957 -14.70 -17.24 -10.27
C HIS A 957 -13.41 -16.42 -10.12
N TYR A 958 -12.46 -16.88 -9.31
CA TYR A 958 -11.15 -16.24 -9.22
C TYR A 958 -10.41 -16.23 -10.57
N ARG A 959 -10.44 -17.34 -11.32
CA ARG A 959 -9.83 -17.39 -12.66
C ARG A 959 -10.51 -16.46 -13.67
N GLU A 960 -11.83 -16.30 -13.58
CA GLU A 960 -12.54 -15.36 -14.44
C GLU A 960 -12.28 -13.89 -14.03
N HIS A 961 -12.19 -13.62 -12.72
CA HIS A 961 -11.79 -12.32 -12.19
C HIS A 961 -10.37 -11.94 -12.64
N GLN A 962 -9.40 -12.86 -12.61
CA GLN A 962 -8.04 -12.63 -13.12
C GLN A 962 -8.02 -12.24 -14.61
N LYS A 963 -9.04 -12.64 -15.39
CA LYS A 963 -9.22 -12.27 -16.81
C LYS A 963 -10.03 -10.97 -16.98
N GLY A 964 -10.40 -10.29 -15.90
CA GLY A 964 -11.23 -9.08 -15.93
C GLY A 964 -12.70 -9.33 -16.26
N ARG A 965 -13.18 -10.58 -16.14
CA ARG A 965 -14.58 -10.94 -16.44
C ARG A 965 -15.47 -10.81 -15.19
N GLU A 966 -16.75 -10.54 -15.42
CA GLU A 966 -17.76 -10.44 -14.37
C GLU A 966 -17.95 -11.76 -13.61
N THR A 967 -18.09 -11.68 -12.29
CA THR A 967 -18.35 -12.82 -11.42
C THR A 967 -19.58 -12.58 -10.54
N SER A 968 -20.32 -13.66 -10.22
CA SER A 968 -21.48 -13.65 -9.32
C SER A 968 -21.31 -14.71 -8.24
N THR A 969 -20.30 -14.52 -7.40
CA THR A 969 -20.07 -15.25 -6.16
C THR A 969 -20.96 -14.71 -5.04
N ASN A 970 -21.60 -15.60 -4.29
CA ASN A 970 -22.47 -15.29 -3.15
C ASN A 970 -21.65 -14.92 -1.90
N PRO A 971 -21.75 -13.68 -1.38
CA PRO A 971 -20.99 -13.24 -0.21
C PRO A 971 -21.71 -13.49 1.13
N ILE A 972 -22.94 -14.02 1.15
CA ILE A 972 -23.79 -14.08 2.37
C ILE A 972 -23.07 -14.78 3.52
N ALA A 973 -22.59 -16.02 3.34
CA ALA A 973 -21.88 -16.72 4.41
C ALA A 973 -20.61 -15.99 4.89
N SER A 974 -19.92 -15.28 4.00
CA SER A 974 -18.74 -14.47 4.37
C SER A 974 -19.12 -13.24 5.18
N ILE A 975 -20.25 -12.58 4.87
CA ILE A 975 -20.78 -11.48 5.68
C ILE A 975 -21.22 -12.00 7.04
N PHE A 976 -21.90 -13.14 7.07
CA PHE A 976 -22.34 -13.77 8.31
C PHE A 976 -21.15 -14.22 9.18
N ALA A 977 -20.02 -14.63 8.60
CA ALA A 977 -18.81 -14.88 9.38
C ALA A 977 -18.39 -13.62 10.15
N TRP A 978 -18.29 -12.47 9.46
CA TRP A 978 -17.99 -11.18 10.09
C TRP A 978 -19.00 -10.79 11.17
N THR A 979 -20.30 -10.85 10.88
CA THR A 979 -21.34 -10.43 11.84
C THR A 979 -21.41 -11.36 13.03
N ARG A 980 -21.18 -12.68 12.87
CA ARG A 980 -21.16 -13.63 14.00
C ARG A 980 -19.99 -13.38 14.93
N GLY A 981 -18.80 -13.12 14.39
CA GLY A 981 -17.63 -12.71 15.19
C GLY A 981 -17.85 -11.40 15.93
N LEU A 982 -18.37 -10.37 15.24
CA LEU A 982 -18.67 -9.07 15.85
C LEU A 982 -19.80 -9.14 16.87
N ALA A 983 -20.84 -9.94 16.65
CA ALA A 983 -21.91 -10.17 17.61
C ALA A 983 -21.42 -10.91 18.86
N HIS A 984 -20.42 -11.79 18.74
CA HIS A 984 -19.78 -12.41 19.90
C HIS A 984 -18.91 -11.41 20.66
N ARG A 985 -18.09 -10.62 19.95
CA ARG A 985 -17.36 -9.48 20.54
C ARG A 985 -18.30 -8.52 21.28
N ALA A 986 -19.45 -8.21 20.69
CA ALA A 986 -20.46 -7.36 21.28
C ALA A 986 -20.99 -7.91 22.61
N ARG A 987 -21.22 -9.23 22.70
CA ARG A 987 -21.64 -9.88 23.96
C ARG A 987 -20.54 -9.85 25.01
N LEU A 988 -19.31 -10.16 24.63
CA LEU A 988 -18.16 -10.11 25.54
C LEU A 988 -17.93 -8.69 26.10
N ASP A 989 -18.12 -7.68 25.26
CA ASP A 989 -17.89 -6.27 25.61
C ASP A 989 -19.16 -5.57 26.13
N SER A 990 -20.30 -6.26 26.22
CA SER A 990 -21.61 -5.66 26.53
C SER A 990 -22.01 -4.48 25.62
N ASN A 991 -21.59 -4.52 24.36
CA ASN A 991 -21.79 -3.46 23.36
C ASN A 991 -23.07 -3.69 22.54
N GLN A 992 -24.18 -3.07 22.98
CA GLN A 992 -25.48 -3.22 22.32
C GLN A 992 -25.53 -2.60 20.91
N GLU A 993 -24.78 -1.53 20.65
CA GLU A 993 -24.74 -0.90 19.32
C GLU A 993 -24.09 -1.82 18.28
N LEU A 994 -22.97 -2.47 18.64
CA LEU A 994 -22.29 -3.44 17.79
C LEU A 994 -23.14 -4.69 17.54
N LEU A 995 -23.86 -5.15 18.57
CA LEU A 995 -24.79 -6.27 18.44
C LEU A 995 -25.91 -5.92 17.47
N LYS A 996 -26.54 -4.75 17.64
CA LYS A 996 -27.58 -4.25 16.75
C LYS A 996 -27.07 -4.10 15.32
N PHE A 997 -25.89 -3.52 15.13
CA PHE A 997 -25.23 -3.42 13.82
C PHE A 997 -25.08 -4.78 13.13
N SER A 998 -24.59 -5.78 13.86
CA SER A 998 -24.36 -7.13 13.32
C SER A 998 -25.69 -7.77 12.87
N LEU A 999 -26.75 -7.63 13.67
CA LEU A 999 -28.09 -8.15 13.36
C LEU A 999 -28.77 -7.39 12.20
N ASP A 1000 -28.63 -6.06 12.16
CA ASP A 1000 -29.16 -5.23 11.08
C ASP A 1000 -28.49 -5.60 9.74
N LEU A 1001 -27.19 -5.90 9.73
CA LEU A 1001 -26.46 -6.30 8.53
C LEU A 1001 -26.85 -7.71 8.04
N GLU A 1002 -27.02 -8.67 8.96
CA GLU A 1002 -27.58 -9.98 8.63
C GLU A 1002 -28.97 -9.86 8.03
N LYS A 1003 -29.83 -9.02 8.63
CA LYS A 1003 -31.16 -8.74 8.12
C LYS A 1003 -31.12 -8.11 6.73
N ALA A 1004 -30.22 -7.16 6.47
CA ALA A 1004 -30.08 -6.54 5.16
C ALA A 1004 -29.69 -7.56 4.07
N CYS A 1005 -28.87 -8.56 4.39
CA CYS A 1005 -28.57 -9.66 3.48
C CYS A 1005 -29.83 -10.46 3.11
N VAL A 1006 -30.63 -10.82 4.13
CA VAL A 1006 -31.90 -11.55 3.93
C VAL A 1006 -32.90 -10.72 3.13
N ASP A 1007 -33.11 -9.46 3.51
CA ASP A 1007 -34.05 -8.55 2.84
C ASP A 1007 -33.66 -8.27 1.38
N THR A 1008 -32.36 -8.25 1.07
CA THR A 1008 -31.89 -8.06 -0.32
C THR A 1008 -32.40 -9.18 -1.22
N VAL A 1009 -32.39 -10.42 -0.73
CA VAL A 1009 -32.90 -11.57 -1.49
C VAL A 1009 -34.43 -11.67 -1.38
N ASP A 1010 -34.98 -11.71 -0.18
CA ASP A 1010 -36.40 -12.00 0.05
C ASP A 1010 -37.35 -10.84 -0.23
N VAL A 1011 -36.91 -9.59 -0.07
CA VAL A 1011 -37.76 -8.39 -0.25
C VAL A 1011 -37.42 -7.67 -1.55
N SER A 1012 -36.13 -7.51 -1.85
CA SER A 1012 -35.71 -6.77 -3.06
C SER A 1012 -35.65 -7.67 -4.30
N GLY A 1013 -35.65 -8.99 -4.13
CA GLY A 1013 -35.53 -9.96 -5.25
C GLY A 1013 -34.16 -9.93 -5.93
N ILE A 1014 -33.17 -9.25 -5.36
CA ILE A 1014 -31.82 -9.14 -5.91
C ILE A 1014 -31.00 -10.28 -5.31
N MET A 1015 -30.41 -11.12 -6.15
CA MET A 1015 -29.66 -12.29 -5.68
C MET A 1015 -28.53 -12.67 -6.63
N THR A 1016 -27.55 -13.42 -6.13
CA THR A 1016 -26.45 -13.94 -6.94
C THR A 1016 -26.89 -15.10 -7.82
N LYS A 1017 -26.04 -15.44 -8.80
CA LYS A 1017 -26.36 -16.41 -9.86
C LYS A 1017 -26.69 -17.79 -9.33
N ASP A 1018 -26.04 -18.23 -8.25
CA ASP A 1018 -26.33 -19.51 -7.58
C ASP A 1018 -27.75 -19.55 -7.01
N LEU A 1019 -28.20 -18.47 -6.35
CA LEU A 1019 -29.53 -18.36 -5.78
C LEU A 1019 -30.60 -18.23 -6.87
N ALA A 1020 -30.36 -17.42 -7.89
CA ALA A 1020 -31.26 -17.28 -9.03
C ALA A 1020 -31.40 -18.61 -9.80
N LEU A 1021 -30.33 -19.39 -9.91
CA LEU A 1021 -30.37 -20.71 -10.53
C LEU A 1021 -31.28 -21.66 -9.76
N ALA A 1022 -31.31 -21.59 -8.42
CA ALA A 1022 -32.22 -22.40 -7.60
C ALA A 1022 -33.70 -22.09 -7.86
N ILE A 1023 -34.02 -20.84 -8.22
CA ILE A 1023 -35.40 -20.42 -8.54
C ILE A 1023 -35.77 -20.75 -9.99
N HIS A 1024 -34.90 -20.39 -10.94
CA HIS A 1024 -35.24 -20.37 -12.37
C HIS A 1024 -34.75 -21.60 -13.15
N GLY A 1025 -33.87 -22.42 -12.59
CA GLY A 1025 -33.32 -23.61 -13.24
C GLY A 1025 -32.77 -23.32 -14.65
N SER A 1026 -33.20 -24.10 -15.63
CA SER A 1026 -32.83 -23.93 -17.05
C SER A 1026 -33.31 -22.62 -17.68
N GLY A 1027 -34.30 -21.94 -17.08
CA GLY A 1027 -34.83 -20.65 -17.52
C GLY A 1027 -34.05 -19.43 -17.03
N LEU A 1028 -32.88 -19.62 -16.41
CA LEU A 1028 -32.05 -18.53 -15.87
C LEU A 1028 -31.58 -17.56 -16.98
N LYS A 1029 -31.89 -16.27 -16.81
CA LYS A 1029 -31.45 -15.16 -17.69
C LYS A 1029 -30.56 -14.19 -16.92
N ARG A 1030 -29.81 -13.32 -17.62
CA ARG A 1030 -28.91 -12.33 -17.00
C ARG A 1030 -29.65 -11.35 -16.07
N GLU A 1031 -30.90 -11.02 -16.38
CA GLU A 1031 -31.76 -10.13 -15.58
C GLU A 1031 -32.19 -10.74 -14.24
N HIS A 1032 -32.08 -12.07 -14.07
CA HIS A 1032 -32.49 -12.75 -12.83
C HIS A 1032 -31.42 -12.73 -11.74
N TYR A 1033 -30.18 -12.33 -12.05
CA TYR A 1033 -29.09 -12.34 -11.07
C TYR A 1033 -28.21 -11.10 -11.15
N ALA A 1034 -27.65 -10.74 -10.01
CA ALA A 1034 -26.67 -9.67 -9.85
C ALA A 1034 -25.24 -10.23 -9.87
N SER A 1035 -24.28 -9.44 -10.35
CA SER A 1035 -22.86 -9.68 -10.07
C SER A 1035 -22.58 -9.57 -8.57
N THR A 1036 -21.42 -10.06 -8.11
CA THR A 1036 -21.04 -9.96 -6.69
C THR A 1036 -21.03 -8.51 -6.21
N SER A 1037 -20.53 -7.60 -7.04
CA SER A 1037 -20.46 -6.17 -6.71
C SER A 1037 -21.86 -5.55 -6.63
N GLU A 1038 -22.72 -5.81 -7.62
CA GLU A 1038 -24.12 -5.33 -7.63
C GLU A 1038 -24.89 -5.83 -6.41
N PHE A 1039 -24.70 -7.10 -6.02
CA PHE A 1039 -25.35 -7.66 -4.85
C PHE A 1039 -24.84 -7.04 -3.53
N MET A 1040 -23.53 -6.79 -3.41
CA MET A 1040 -22.94 -6.10 -2.25
C MET A 1040 -23.43 -4.65 -2.11
N ASP A 1041 -23.57 -3.95 -3.23
CA ASP A 1041 -24.08 -2.57 -3.25
C ASP A 1041 -25.58 -2.54 -2.87
N ALA A 1042 -26.37 -3.54 -3.31
CA ALA A 1042 -27.76 -3.70 -2.90
C ALA A 1042 -27.91 -3.97 -1.39
N ILE A 1043 -27.03 -4.81 -0.81
CA ILE A 1043 -26.97 -5.02 0.65
C ILE A 1043 -26.67 -3.71 1.37
N THR A 1044 -25.68 -2.95 0.88
CA THR A 1044 -25.29 -1.66 1.47
C THR A 1044 -26.45 -0.67 1.47
N LEU A 1045 -27.20 -0.58 0.36
CA LEU A 1045 -28.38 0.27 0.24
C LEU A 1045 -29.47 -0.12 1.26
N ASN A 1046 -29.79 -1.40 1.34
CA ASN A 1046 -30.80 -1.90 2.28
C ASN A 1046 -30.38 -1.71 3.74
N PHE A 1047 -29.10 -1.92 4.03
CA PHE A 1047 -28.51 -1.71 5.35
C PHE A 1047 -28.58 -0.24 5.79
N ASN A 1048 -28.18 0.69 4.91
CA ASN A 1048 -28.24 2.13 5.20
C ASN A 1048 -29.69 2.60 5.39
N LYS A 1049 -30.61 2.14 4.53
CA LYS A 1049 -32.04 2.45 4.64
C LYS A 1049 -32.62 1.97 5.97
N ALA A 1050 -32.27 0.76 6.43
CA ALA A 1050 -32.74 0.22 7.71
C ALA A 1050 -32.22 1.02 8.92
N ARG A 1051 -31.09 1.73 8.76
CA ARG A 1051 -30.46 2.52 9.82
C ARG A 1051 -30.68 4.04 9.69
N GLY A 1052 -31.40 4.49 8.65
CA GLY A 1052 -31.66 5.90 8.39
C GLY A 1052 -30.40 6.69 8.02
N LEU A 1053 -29.44 6.03 7.36
CA LEU A 1053 -28.16 6.59 6.90
C LEU A 1053 -28.19 7.08 5.47
#